data_AF-U6MJ87-F1
#
_entry.id   AF-U6MJ87-F1
#
_cell.length_a   1.000
_cell.length_b   1.000
_cell.length_c   1.000
_cell.angle_alpha   90.00
_cell.angle_beta   90.00
_cell.angle_gamma   90.00
#
_symmetry.space_group_name_H-M   'P 1'
#
loop_
_entity.id
_entity.type
_entity.pdbx_description
1 polymer ?
#
loop_
_entity_poly.entity_id
_entity_poly.type
_entity_poly.pdbx_seq_one_letter_code
_entity_poly.pdbx_strand_id
1 'polypeptide(L)'
;MSTFGRMWQIERWRDVCGCCVSLLQLRDELTAAEAALLLQTLSRSPCCCSSEQFAAVLAAVVPRLQVLADSFTSLQLSQVLSAASRAPAVLPPFFFEFAARRLRLLLAAGEFQQPFELAMVLSAAAKLKQLATPELLQQLSAHVQRLLRRCRFPVRDLAVLLQGFAAAGHADPLLFASAADAAMKGLAEATAVDTGRLLQAFAAAAAQQTSALAKPAAAAAGAAALTPAVVAADPSSNSNSSSSSSSEGPASVFVAAHRRVFKECVKALGDRVLFAAAAELTAAAQAAGLALLQSQGEEAQALMALLQHIRSAAVGSLGLFTAPALAALLHTFARWRLEFPPRDLLKVIRRLTQLSNAAAPAAAAAAAAAAATADPAAAATDVPWHPVFSPAAAAAALDNTTRLSCLHSLGVLLRPFAAAATAAAAAAAAGATAPARGNSCSAEAAPGGAACGGQRHPSVAAAAAAATAAAGREGSTQFVRLPAAAAAAAAAAPEAAEALAAGDALFGEWMDFVLISYAAQINKEKEINNSRGQQQQQQQQQQQKNIQPLLRLAETLANCTFFSSSRRFAAPLQQLLLQQHAAVDAAAAAKLLQHFKALGFAEEDDVLLLLHEKAQALQPDAPAAAAATAAAAAAAAAYGGAGCEDTTEFPPTADKLLLLYPPAAGGSRT
;
A
#
# COMPACT_ATOMS: atom_id res chain seq x y z
N MET A 1 15.17 43.01 -26.58
CA MET A 1 14.93 41.70 -25.91
C MET A 1 15.06 41.75 -24.38
N SER A 2 14.94 42.92 -23.70
CA SER A 2 14.93 42.98 -22.22
C SER A 2 13.66 43.60 -21.60
N THR A 3 12.66 43.94 -22.41
CA THR A 3 11.41 44.60 -21.96
C THR A 3 10.21 43.67 -21.77
N PHE A 4 10.33 42.38 -22.12
CA PHE A 4 9.25 41.40 -21.92
C PHE A 4 9.28 40.73 -20.53
N GLY A 5 10.33 40.97 -19.73
CA GLY A 5 10.61 40.19 -18.52
C GLY A 5 10.17 40.77 -17.18
N ARG A 6 9.61 42.00 -17.11
CA ARG A 6 9.37 42.67 -15.81
C ARG A 6 7.95 43.16 -15.56
N MET A 7 7.06 43.19 -16.55
CA MET A 7 5.72 43.76 -16.40
C MET A 7 4.61 42.71 -16.19
N TRP A 8 4.97 41.45 -15.94
CA TRP A 8 4.02 40.32 -15.98
C TRP A 8 3.76 39.61 -14.65
N GLN A 9 4.39 39.98 -13.53
CA GLN A 9 4.57 39.00 -12.44
C GLN A 9 3.88 39.16 -11.08
N ILE A 10 3.13 40.22 -10.76
CA ILE A 10 2.65 40.34 -9.35
C ILE A 10 1.13 40.49 -9.17
N GLU A 11 0.37 41.13 -10.07
CA GLU A 11 -1.09 41.30 -9.86
C GLU A 11 -1.99 40.22 -10.51
N ARG A 12 -1.44 39.25 -11.25
CA ARG A 12 -2.24 38.30 -12.07
C ARG A 12 -2.62 36.97 -11.42
N TRP A 13 -2.33 36.72 -10.14
CA TRP A 13 -2.56 35.40 -9.56
C TRP A 13 -4.05 35.01 -9.41
N ARG A 14 -4.98 35.97 -9.41
CA ARG A 14 -6.44 35.70 -9.50
C ARG A 14 -6.95 35.50 -10.94
N ASP A 15 -6.21 35.97 -11.95
CA ASP A 15 -6.50 35.79 -13.39
C ASP A 15 -5.83 34.53 -13.99
N VAL A 16 -5.24 33.66 -13.17
CA VAL A 16 -4.52 32.46 -13.63
C VAL A 16 -5.43 31.47 -14.35
N CYS A 17 -6.73 31.40 -14.01
CA CYS A 17 -7.72 30.67 -14.81
C CYS A 17 -7.90 31.28 -16.21
N GLY A 18 -7.77 32.61 -16.36
CA GLY A 18 -7.79 33.30 -17.65
C GLY A 18 -6.53 33.02 -18.50
N CYS A 19 -5.39 32.76 -17.86
CA CYS A 19 -4.15 32.42 -18.56
C CYS A 19 -4.29 31.14 -19.40
N CYS A 20 -5.04 30.13 -18.93
CA CYS A 20 -5.31 28.92 -19.72
C CYS A 20 -6.04 29.23 -21.04
N VAL A 21 -6.94 30.22 -21.04
CA VAL A 21 -7.68 30.65 -22.25
C VAL A 21 -6.77 31.41 -23.21
N SER A 22 -5.93 32.30 -22.71
CA SER A 22 -4.94 33.00 -23.55
C SER A 22 -3.88 32.04 -24.12
N LEU A 23 -3.53 30.98 -23.39
CA LEU A 23 -2.62 29.94 -23.89
C LEU A 23 -3.21 29.15 -25.07
N LEU A 24 -4.53 28.97 -25.11
CA LEU A 24 -5.20 28.37 -26.28
C LEU A 24 -5.08 29.26 -27.53
N GLN A 25 -4.96 30.57 -27.36
CA GLN A 25 -4.79 31.51 -28.48
C GLN A 25 -3.37 31.48 -29.05
N LEU A 26 -2.36 31.25 -28.21
CA LEU A 26 -0.95 31.18 -28.62
C LEU A 26 -0.51 29.81 -29.17
N ARG A 27 -1.42 28.82 -29.22
CA ARG A 27 -1.07 27.42 -29.52
C ARG A 27 -0.34 27.25 -30.86
N ASP A 28 -0.66 28.06 -31.86
CA ASP A 28 -0.14 27.91 -33.22
C ASP A 28 1.26 28.52 -33.37
N GLU A 29 1.65 29.40 -32.44
CA GLU A 29 2.95 30.09 -32.44
C GLU A 29 4.00 29.39 -31.57
N LEU A 30 3.60 28.44 -30.71
CA LEU A 30 4.52 27.77 -29.81
C LEU A 30 5.64 27.04 -30.56
N THR A 31 6.88 27.28 -30.13
CA THR A 31 8.05 26.47 -30.46
C THR A 31 8.11 25.20 -29.60
N ALA A 32 8.93 24.22 -30.01
CA ALA A 32 9.14 22.99 -29.23
C ALA A 32 9.65 23.26 -27.81
N ALA A 33 10.56 24.22 -27.65
CA ALA A 33 11.11 24.60 -26.35
C ALA A 33 10.03 25.21 -25.44
N GLU A 34 9.23 26.14 -25.97
CA GLU A 34 8.17 26.82 -25.22
C GLU A 34 7.06 25.84 -24.83
N ALA A 35 6.65 24.96 -25.75
CA ALA A 35 5.64 23.94 -25.47
C ALA A 35 6.08 22.99 -24.34
N ALA A 36 7.34 22.52 -24.38
CA ALA A 36 7.89 21.65 -23.35
C ALA A 36 7.97 22.36 -21.98
N LEU A 37 8.48 23.59 -21.94
CA LEU A 37 8.58 24.38 -20.72
C LEU A 37 7.21 24.73 -20.13
N LEU A 38 6.26 25.12 -20.98
CA LEU A 38 4.89 25.45 -20.60
C LEU A 38 4.22 24.24 -19.94
N LEU A 39 4.19 23.09 -20.63
CA LEU A 39 3.57 21.88 -20.11
C LEU A 39 4.23 21.43 -18.80
N GLN A 40 5.56 21.49 -18.72
CA GLN A 40 6.27 21.14 -17.50
C GLN A 40 5.93 22.08 -16.34
N THR A 41 5.84 23.39 -16.59
CA THR A 41 5.52 24.40 -15.57
C THR A 41 4.09 24.23 -15.07
N LEU A 42 3.12 24.07 -15.97
CA LEU A 42 1.72 23.82 -15.63
C LEU A 42 1.56 22.51 -14.85
N SER A 43 2.29 21.46 -15.26
CA SER A 43 2.23 20.17 -14.57
C SER A 43 2.75 20.25 -13.13
N ARG A 44 3.70 21.14 -12.83
CA ARG A 44 4.35 21.28 -11.52
C ARG A 44 3.67 22.28 -10.60
N SER A 45 2.74 23.08 -11.10
CA SER A 45 2.04 24.10 -10.32
C SER A 45 0.59 23.68 -10.00
N PRO A 46 0.35 22.84 -8.98
CA PRO A 46 -0.99 22.38 -8.64
C PRO A 46 -1.91 23.53 -8.17
N CYS A 47 -1.33 24.65 -7.71
CA CYS A 47 -2.08 25.84 -7.31
C CYS A 47 -2.67 26.60 -8.51
N CYS A 48 -2.06 26.48 -9.70
CA CYS A 48 -2.47 27.25 -10.88
C CYS A 48 -3.48 26.52 -11.76
N CYS A 49 -3.43 25.18 -11.80
CA CYS A 49 -4.27 24.39 -12.68
C CYS A 49 -4.80 23.17 -11.94
N SER A 50 -6.12 23.01 -11.91
CA SER A 50 -6.69 21.74 -11.49
C SER A 50 -6.27 20.63 -12.47
N SER A 51 -6.28 19.37 -12.03
CA SER A 51 -5.94 18.24 -12.90
C SER A 51 -6.81 18.19 -14.16
N GLU A 52 -8.07 18.62 -14.07
CA GLU A 52 -9.00 18.68 -15.21
C GLU A 52 -8.63 19.82 -16.17
N GLN A 53 -8.28 21.00 -15.65
CA GLN A 53 -7.82 22.12 -16.46
C GLN A 53 -6.51 21.80 -17.19
N PHE A 54 -5.55 21.19 -16.48
CA PHE A 54 -4.29 20.76 -17.11
C PHE A 54 -4.56 19.74 -18.23
N ALA A 55 -5.47 18.80 -18.01
CA ALA A 55 -5.84 17.82 -19.02
C ALA A 55 -6.50 18.47 -20.24
N ALA A 56 -7.37 19.48 -20.06
CA ALA A 56 -7.97 20.24 -21.15
C ALA A 56 -6.93 21.04 -21.96
N VAL A 57 -5.99 21.71 -21.29
CA VAL A 57 -4.87 22.42 -21.94
C VAL A 57 -4.00 21.44 -22.72
N LEU A 58 -3.66 20.29 -22.12
CA LEU A 58 -2.88 19.26 -22.79
C LEU A 58 -3.60 18.77 -24.06
N ALA A 59 -4.90 18.48 -23.97
CA ALA A 59 -5.72 18.06 -25.12
C ALA A 59 -5.63 19.04 -26.30
N ALA A 60 -5.70 20.34 -25.99
CA ALA A 60 -5.70 21.39 -27.00
C ALA A 60 -4.30 21.65 -27.61
N VAL A 61 -3.23 21.38 -26.86
CA VAL A 61 -1.85 21.58 -27.31
C VAL A 61 -1.31 20.35 -28.07
N VAL A 62 -1.85 19.15 -27.85
CA VAL A 62 -1.39 17.90 -28.48
C VAL A 62 -1.28 17.96 -30.02
N PRO A 63 -2.24 18.52 -30.79
CA PRO A 63 -2.08 18.66 -32.24
C PRO A 63 -0.86 19.47 -32.65
N ARG A 64 -0.53 20.54 -31.89
CA ARG A 64 0.68 21.33 -32.11
C ARG A 64 1.94 20.52 -31.77
N LEU A 65 1.94 19.75 -30.69
CA LEU A 65 3.07 18.87 -30.35
C LEU A 65 3.38 17.89 -31.47
N GLN A 66 2.36 17.38 -32.16
CA GLN A 66 2.55 16.50 -33.31
C GLN A 66 3.27 17.20 -34.47
N VAL A 67 2.91 18.45 -34.79
CA VAL A 67 3.62 19.25 -35.80
C VAL A 67 5.07 19.52 -35.40
N LEU A 68 5.32 19.73 -34.11
CA LEU A 68 6.65 19.98 -33.55
C LEU A 68 7.46 18.69 -33.30
N ALA A 69 6.91 17.50 -33.58
CA ALA A 69 7.47 16.21 -33.16
C ALA A 69 8.95 16.05 -33.55
N ASP A 70 9.32 16.43 -34.77
CA ASP A 70 10.67 16.27 -35.30
C ASP A 70 11.68 17.32 -34.80
N SER A 71 11.19 18.37 -34.14
CA SER A 71 12.03 19.47 -33.59
C SER A 71 12.37 19.30 -32.11
N PHE A 72 11.75 18.34 -31.41
CA PHE A 72 12.04 18.12 -29.99
C PHE A 72 13.42 17.51 -29.77
N THR A 73 14.24 18.17 -28.95
CA THR A 73 15.46 17.58 -28.38
C THR A 73 15.12 16.48 -27.36
N SER A 74 16.10 15.66 -26.96
CA SER A 74 15.93 14.64 -25.91
C SER A 74 15.33 15.20 -24.62
N LEU A 75 15.84 16.35 -24.15
CA LEU A 75 15.35 17.01 -22.94
C LEU A 75 13.90 17.49 -23.09
N GLN A 76 13.59 18.18 -24.19
CA GLN A 76 12.24 18.73 -24.41
C GLN A 76 11.20 17.62 -24.53
N LEU A 77 11.51 16.56 -25.28
CA LEU A 77 10.61 15.41 -25.38
C LEU A 77 10.39 14.76 -24.02
N SER A 78 11.45 14.60 -23.22
CA SER A 78 11.36 14.03 -21.87
C SER A 78 10.47 14.87 -20.94
N GLN A 79 10.54 16.21 -21.05
CA GLN A 79 9.68 17.13 -20.31
C GLN A 79 8.21 17.01 -20.75
N VAL A 80 7.95 16.98 -22.07
CA VAL A 80 6.61 16.79 -22.61
C VAL A 80 6.01 15.47 -22.15
N LEU A 81 6.76 14.37 -22.22
CA LEU A 81 6.31 13.06 -21.77
C LEU A 81 6.05 13.02 -20.26
N SER A 82 6.95 13.59 -19.46
CA SER A 82 6.78 13.72 -18.01
C SER A 82 5.50 14.49 -17.67
N ALA A 83 5.24 15.62 -18.33
CA ALA A 83 4.03 16.40 -18.13
C ALA A 83 2.77 15.64 -18.57
N ALA A 84 2.79 15.05 -19.77
CA ALA A 84 1.68 14.28 -20.33
C ALA A 84 1.31 13.07 -19.46
N SER A 85 2.28 12.45 -18.78
CA SER A 85 2.05 11.32 -17.87
C SER A 85 1.16 11.63 -16.66
N ARG A 86 0.88 12.92 -16.38
CA ARG A 86 -0.05 13.34 -15.32
C ARG A 86 -1.52 13.32 -15.73
N ALA A 87 -1.81 13.32 -17.05
CA ALA A 87 -3.16 13.32 -17.59
C ALA A 87 -3.32 12.27 -18.70
N PRO A 88 -3.06 10.97 -18.41
CA PRO A 88 -3.03 9.92 -19.44
C PRO A 88 -4.39 9.73 -20.15
N ALA A 89 -5.50 10.01 -19.47
CA ALA A 89 -6.85 9.77 -19.98
C ALA A 89 -7.26 10.66 -21.17
N VAL A 90 -6.52 11.74 -21.41
CA VAL A 90 -6.87 12.75 -22.43
C VAL A 90 -5.95 12.69 -23.66
N LEU A 91 -4.97 11.78 -23.65
CA LEU A 91 -4.01 11.65 -24.74
C LEU A 91 -4.60 10.81 -25.88
N PRO A 92 -4.66 11.35 -27.12
CA PRO A 92 -5.13 10.60 -28.27
C PRO A 92 -4.09 9.57 -28.77
N PRO A 93 -4.49 8.50 -29.48
CA PRO A 93 -3.58 7.44 -29.93
C PRO A 93 -2.36 7.94 -30.73
N PHE A 94 -2.55 8.91 -31.62
CA PHE A 94 -1.48 9.48 -32.44
C PHE A 94 -0.36 10.14 -31.60
N PHE A 95 -0.65 10.57 -30.37
CA PHE A 95 0.37 11.10 -29.46
C PHE A 95 1.46 10.07 -29.17
N PHE A 96 1.03 8.82 -28.90
CA PHE A 96 1.94 7.73 -28.59
C PHE A 96 2.76 7.33 -29.80
N GLU A 97 2.18 7.37 -30.99
CA GLU A 97 2.87 7.05 -32.25
C GLU A 97 4.02 8.03 -32.53
N PHE A 98 3.76 9.35 -32.51
CA PHE A 98 4.81 10.32 -32.78
C PHE A 98 5.86 10.33 -31.66
N ALA A 99 5.44 10.18 -30.40
CA ALA A 99 6.35 10.14 -29.26
C ALA A 99 7.28 8.92 -29.34
N ALA A 100 6.74 7.74 -29.63
CA ALA A 100 7.52 6.53 -29.82
C ALA A 100 8.47 6.67 -31.01
N ARG A 101 7.99 7.19 -32.16
CA ARG A 101 8.83 7.45 -33.33
C ARG A 101 10.00 8.38 -32.98
N ARG A 102 9.73 9.51 -32.33
CA ARG A 102 10.76 10.48 -31.96
C ARG A 102 11.74 9.89 -30.94
N LEU A 103 11.27 9.16 -29.93
CA LEU A 103 12.14 8.46 -28.98
C LEU A 103 13.11 7.51 -29.67
N ARG A 104 12.63 6.70 -30.63
CA ARG A 104 13.49 5.76 -31.39
C ARG A 104 14.56 6.49 -32.19
N LEU A 105 14.20 7.61 -32.86
CA LEU A 105 15.16 8.44 -33.60
C LEU A 105 16.24 9.01 -32.68
N LEU A 106 15.85 9.56 -31.54
CA LEU A 106 16.76 10.14 -30.55
C LEU A 106 17.67 9.09 -29.89
N LEU A 107 17.15 7.87 -29.65
CA LEU A 107 17.94 6.74 -29.15
C LEU A 107 18.94 6.22 -30.18
N ALA A 108 18.55 6.18 -31.46
CA ALA A 108 19.43 5.80 -32.56
C ALA A 108 20.56 6.83 -32.75
N ALA A 109 20.24 8.12 -32.63
CA ALA A 109 21.21 9.22 -32.65
C ALA A 109 22.09 9.28 -31.39
N GLY A 110 21.70 8.60 -30.31
CA GLY A 110 22.42 8.63 -29.04
C GLY A 110 22.32 9.97 -28.30
N GLU A 111 21.27 10.75 -28.54
CA GLU A 111 21.09 12.09 -27.97
C GLU A 111 20.83 12.06 -26.45
N PHE A 112 20.24 10.97 -25.93
CA PHE A 112 20.04 10.78 -24.50
C PHE A 112 21.37 10.51 -23.79
N GLN A 113 22.10 11.57 -23.47
CA GLN A 113 23.38 11.48 -22.75
C GLN A 113 23.20 11.56 -21.24
N GLN A 114 22.14 12.25 -20.79
CA GLN A 114 21.92 12.52 -19.39
C GLN A 114 20.99 11.47 -18.76
N PRO A 115 21.35 10.87 -17.63
CA PRO A 115 20.56 9.80 -17.02
C PRO A 115 19.19 10.29 -16.52
N PHE A 116 19.08 11.55 -16.11
CA PHE A 116 17.81 12.10 -15.65
C PHE A 116 16.77 12.25 -16.79
N GLU A 117 17.20 12.44 -18.05
CA GLU A 117 16.30 12.47 -19.21
C GLU A 117 15.65 11.10 -19.41
N LEU A 118 16.47 10.04 -19.38
CA LEU A 118 16.01 8.66 -19.46
C LEU A 118 15.09 8.30 -18.29
N ALA A 119 15.38 8.81 -17.08
CA ALA A 119 14.52 8.62 -15.92
C ALA A 119 13.14 9.27 -16.11
N MET A 120 13.07 10.47 -16.70
CA MET A 120 11.81 11.11 -17.04
C MET A 120 11.03 10.32 -18.08
N VAL A 121 11.69 9.84 -19.14
CA VAL A 121 11.06 9.00 -20.18
C VAL A 121 10.53 7.70 -19.60
N LEU A 122 11.32 6.98 -18.80
CA LEU A 122 10.89 5.71 -18.19
C LEU A 122 9.77 5.91 -17.17
N SER A 123 9.82 6.96 -16.35
CA SER A 123 8.73 7.28 -15.44
C SER A 123 7.45 7.64 -16.20
N ALA A 124 7.55 8.30 -17.35
CA ALA A 124 6.41 8.59 -18.20
C ALA A 124 5.87 7.30 -18.85
N ALA A 125 6.74 6.45 -19.39
CA ALA A 125 6.36 5.17 -20.00
C ALA A 125 5.64 4.24 -19.01
N ALA A 126 6.11 4.14 -17.76
CA ALA A 126 5.46 3.33 -16.72
C ALA A 126 4.01 3.78 -16.42
N LYS A 127 3.71 5.09 -16.55
CA LYS A 127 2.36 5.64 -16.37
C LYS A 127 1.54 5.57 -17.66
N LEU A 128 2.19 5.82 -18.79
CA LEU A 128 1.63 5.79 -20.14
C LEU A 128 1.81 4.39 -20.73
N LYS A 129 1.04 3.41 -20.25
CA LYS A 129 1.16 1.99 -20.64
C LYS A 129 1.23 1.76 -22.16
N GLN A 130 0.57 2.60 -22.97
CA GLN A 130 0.59 2.54 -24.44
C GLN A 130 1.96 2.91 -25.05
N LEU A 131 2.76 3.75 -24.38
CA LEU A 131 4.11 4.10 -24.80
C LEU A 131 5.12 2.99 -24.47
N ALA A 132 4.87 2.22 -23.40
CA ALA A 132 5.75 1.18 -22.87
C ALA A 132 5.72 -0.12 -23.71
N THR A 133 5.93 0.01 -25.02
CA THR A 133 6.09 -1.14 -25.93
C THR A 133 7.37 -1.91 -25.59
N PRO A 134 7.35 -3.27 -25.62
CA PRO A 134 8.50 -4.08 -25.24
C PRO A 134 9.74 -3.78 -26.09
N GLU A 135 9.56 -3.45 -27.38
CA GLU A 135 10.64 -3.08 -28.29
C GLU A 135 11.29 -1.76 -27.89
N LEU A 136 10.50 -0.76 -27.50
CA LEU A 136 11.04 0.53 -27.04
C LEU A 136 11.77 0.36 -25.70
N LEU A 137 11.21 -0.41 -24.77
CA LEU A 137 11.87 -0.69 -23.49
C LEU A 137 13.19 -1.46 -23.68
N GLN A 138 13.24 -2.39 -24.63
CA GLN A 138 14.48 -3.09 -25.00
C GLN A 138 15.51 -2.15 -25.63
N GLN A 139 15.10 -1.20 -26.49
CA GLN A 139 16.01 -0.19 -27.04
C GLN A 139 16.53 0.77 -25.95
N LEU A 140 15.66 1.16 -25.02
CA LEU A 140 16.05 1.94 -23.84
C LEU A 140 17.01 1.16 -22.95
N SER A 141 16.77 -0.14 -22.71
CA SER A 141 17.66 -0.98 -21.88
C SER A 141 19.04 -1.09 -22.51
N ALA A 142 19.12 -1.37 -23.82
CA ALA A 142 20.37 -1.42 -24.58
C ALA A 142 21.10 -0.07 -24.56
N HIS A 143 20.37 1.05 -24.66
CA HIS A 143 20.96 2.39 -24.57
C HIS A 143 21.53 2.67 -23.18
N VAL A 144 20.79 2.38 -22.11
CA VAL A 144 21.26 2.53 -20.73
C VAL A 144 22.48 1.64 -20.46
N GLN A 145 22.49 0.39 -20.95
CA GLN A 145 23.67 -0.47 -20.85
C GLN A 145 24.91 0.14 -21.53
N ARG A 146 24.75 0.75 -22.72
CA ARG A 146 25.86 1.45 -23.41
C ARG A 146 26.34 2.65 -22.59
N LEU A 147 25.43 3.42 -21.99
CA LEU A 147 25.79 4.54 -21.14
C LEU A 147 26.49 4.09 -19.85
N LEU A 148 26.02 3.03 -19.19
CA LEU A 148 26.66 2.48 -17.98
C LEU A 148 28.11 2.04 -18.22
N ARG A 149 28.44 1.62 -19.45
CA ARG A 149 29.81 1.28 -19.85
C ARG A 149 30.69 2.51 -20.10
N ARG A 150 30.10 3.65 -20.46
CA ARG A 150 30.81 4.89 -20.84
C ARG A 150 30.92 5.89 -19.69
N CYS A 151 29.91 5.93 -18.83
CA CYS A 151 29.75 6.96 -17.81
C CYS A 151 29.54 6.30 -16.44
N ARG A 152 30.05 6.94 -15.37
CA ARG A 152 29.71 6.57 -14.00
C ARG A 152 28.35 7.16 -13.65
N PHE A 153 27.40 6.31 -13.27
CA PHE A 153 26.07 6.74 -12.84
C PHE A 153 26.08 6.97 -11.32
N PRO A 154 25.56 8.10 -10.83
CA PRO A 154 25.26 8.21 -9.41
C PRO A 154 24.16 7.18 -9.05
N VAL A 155 24.25 6.59 -7.85
CA VAL A 155 23.30 5.54 -7.42
C VAL A 155 21.86 6.03 -7.43
N ARG A 156 21.65 7.32 -7.10
CA ARG A 156 20.35 7.98 -7.20
C ARG A 156 19.72 7.83 -8.58
N ASP A 157 20.44 8.19 -9.63
CA ASP A 157 19.91 8.15 -11.00
C ASP A 157 19.70 6.69 -11.44
N LEU A 158 20.63 5.82 -11.07
CA LEU A 158 20.52 4.39 -11.36
C LEU A 158 19.28 3.76 -10.70
N ALA A 159 19.03 4.08 -9.43
CA ALA A 159 17.86 3.59 -8.70
C ALA A 159 16.55 4.06 -9.36
N VAL A 160 16.48 5.32 -9.81
CA VAL A 160 15.30 5.85 -10.50
C VAL A 160 15.11 5.18 -11.86
N LEU A 161 16.18 4.97 -12.64
CA LEU A 161 16.12 4.28 -13.93
C LEU A 161 15.62 2.84 -13.79
N LEU A 162 16.23 2.07 -12.87
CA LEU A 162 15.84 0.68 -12.63
C LEU A 162 14.42 0.58 -12.08
N GLN A 163 14.01 1.49 -11.21
CA GLN A 163 12.62 1.57 -10.74
C GLN A 163 11.67 1.88 -11.90
N GLY A 164 12.05 2.72 -12.85
CA GLY A 164 11.27 3.01 -14.06
C GLY A 164 11.07 1.77 -14.93
N PHE A 165 12.14 1.00 -15.17
CA PHE A 165 12.06 -0.27 -15.90
C PHE A 165 11.19 -1.31 -15.18
N ALA A 166 11.40 -1.49 -13.88
CA ALA A 166 10.59 -2.40 -13.07
C ALA A 166 9.11 -1.99 -13.07
N ALA A 167 8.80 -0.69 -12.94
CA ALA A 167 7.43 -0.19 -12.99
C ALA A 167 6.78 -0.35 -14.38
N ALA A 168 7.58 -0.28 -15.45
CA ALA A 168 7.13 -0.54 -16.82
C ALA A 168 7.00 -2.05 -17.14
N GLY A 169 7.30 -2.94 -16.19
CA GLY A 169 7.21 -4.39 -16.40
C GLY A 169 8.34 -4.97 -17.25
N HIS A 170 9.49 -4.29 -17.33
CA HIS A 170 10.64 -4.72 -18.12
C HIS A 170 11.84 -4.99 -17.23
N ALA A 171 12.19 -6.27 -17.08
CA ALA A 171 13.30 -6.73 -16.24
C ALA A 171 14.40 -7.39 -17.06
N ASP A 172 15.13 -6.65 -17.90
CA ASP A 172 16.24 -7.19 -18.69
C ASP A 172 17.38 -7.71 -17.79
N PRO A 173 17.68 -9.04 -17.76
CA PRO A 173 18.70 -9.63 -16.89
C PRO A 173 20.08 -8.99 -17.04
N LEU A 174 20.47 -8.64 -18.28
CA LEU A 174 21.79 -8.08 -18.57
C LEU A 174 21.91 -6.63 -18.10
N LEU A 175 20.83 -5.85 -18.23
CA LEU A 175 20.76 -4.49 -17.71
C LEU A 175 20.90 -4.51 -16.19
N PHE A 176 20.11 -5.33 -15.50
CA PHE A 176 20.13 -5.39 -14.04
C PHE A 176 21.44 -5.94 -13.49
N ALA A 177 22.07 -6.91 -14.16
CA ALA A 177 23.41 -7.38 -13.79
C ALA A 177 24.47 -6.28 -13.96
N SER A 178 24.47 -5.57 -15.08
CA SER A 178 25.40 -4.44 -15.31
C SER A 178 25.18 -3.30 -14.32
N ALA A 179 23.92 -3.01 -14.01
CA ALA A 179 23.53 -2.00 -13.05
C ALA A 179 23.86 -2.41 -11.61
N ALA A 180 23.80 -3.71 -11.27
CA ALA A 180 24.23 -4.21 -9.98
C ALA A 180 25.70 -3.88 -9.72
N ASP A 181 26.58 -4.16 -10.68
CA ASP A 181 28.01 -3.84 -10.54
C ASP A 181 28.28 -2.33 -10.46
N ALA A 182 27.53 -1.52 -11.22
CA ALA A 182 27.61 -0.06 -11.12
C ALA A 182 27.12 0.46 -9.76
N ALA A 183 26.00 -0.06 -9.26
CA ALA A 183 25.43 0.32 -7.98
C ALA A 183 26.38 -0.01 -6.82
N MET A 184 27.00 -1.20 -6.84
CA MET A 184 27.95 -1.62 -5.80
C MET A 184 29.15 -0.67 -5.66
N LYS A 185 29.57 0.01 -6.73
CA LYS A 185 30.68 0.99 -6.69
C LYS A 185 30.28 2.30 -6.03
N GLY A 186 29.01 2.70 -6.12
CA GLY A 186 28.50 3.96 -5.55
C GLY A 186 27.68 3.78 -4.28
N LEU A 187 27.45 2.53 -3.83
CA LEU A 187 26.49 2.24 -2.77
C LEU A 187 26.85 2.97 -1.46
N ALA A 188 28.14 3.17 -1.18
CA ALA A 188 28.66 3.91 -0.02
C ALA A 188 28.28 5.41 -0.01
N GLU A 189 28.00 6.01 -1.16
CA GLU A 189 27.59 7.42 -1.31
C GLU A 189 26.06 7.59 -1.35
N ALA A 190 25.31 6.50 -1.52
CA ALA A 190 23.86 6.54 -1.69
C ALA A 190 23.13 6.99 -0.42
N THR A 191 21.99 7.68 -0.57
CA THR A 191 21.12 7.97 0.60
C THR A 191 20.32 6.72 1.00
N ALA A 192 19.66 6.76 2.16
CA ALA A 192 18.73 5.71 2.57
C ALA A 192 17.58 5.55 1.54
N VAL A 193 17.12 6.65 0.96
CA VAL A 193 16.07 6.66 -0.08
C VAL A 193 16.55 5.99 -1.36
N ASP A 194 17.77 6.31 -1.82
CA ASP A 194 18.33 5.72 -3.04
C ASP A 194 18.53 4.22 -2.86
N THR A 195 19.05 3.81 -1.70
CA THR A 195 19.27 2.40 -1.35
C THR A 195 17.95 1.64 -1.29
N GLY A 196 16.91 2.22 -0.67
CA GLY A 196 15.57 1.64 -0.63
C GLY A 196 14.95 1.48 -2.03
N ARG A 197 15.05 2.50 -2.88
CA ARG A 197 14.55 2.43 -4.27
C ARG A 197 15.28 1.36 -5.09
N LEU A 198 16.59 1.25 -4.92
CA LEU A 198 17.41 0.23 -5.57
C LEU A 198 16.94 -1.17 -5.13
N LEU A 199 16.82 -1.40 -3.82
CA LEU A 199 16.30 -2.64 -3.23
C LEU A 199 14.92 -3.01 -3.80
N GLN A 200 13.99 -2.05 -3.84
CA GLN A 200 12.65 -2.25 -4.40
C GLN A 200 12.69 -2.59 -5.89
N ALA A 201 13.53 -1.91 -6.69
CA ALA A 201 13.63 -2.14 -8.12
C ALA A 201 14.15 -3.56 -8.43
N PHE A 202 15.17 -4.01 -7.70
CA PHE A 202 15.72 -5.36 -7.84
C PHE A 202 14.71 -6.44 -7.42
N ALA A 203 14.01 -6.26 -6.29
CA ALA A 203 12.98 -7.19 -5.83
C ALA A 203 11.82 -7.29 -6.84
N ALA A 204 11.38 -6.15 -7.39
CA ALA A 204 10.33 -6.13 -8.42
C ALA A 204 10.78 -6.82 -9.73
N ALA A 205 12.02 -6.61 -10.16
CA ALA A 205 12.58 -7.29 -11.33
C ALA A 205 12.69 -8.80 -11.12
N ALA A 206 13.09 -9.26 -9.92
CA ALA A 206 13.16 -10.67 -9.58
C ALA A 206 11.78 -11.34 -9.64
N ALA A 207 10.75 -10.69 -9.10
CA ALA A 207 9.37 -11.19 -9.20
C ALA A 207 8.89 -11.32 -10.65
N GLN A 208 9.20 -10.34 -11.51
CA GLN A 208 8.85 -10.40 -12.94
C GLN A 208 9.51 -11.58 -13.66
N GLN A 209 10.78 -11.86 -13.34
CA GLN A 209 11.50 -13.01 -13.89
C GLN A 209 10.88 -14.35 -13.45
N THR A 210 10.50 -14.49 -12.19
CA THR A 210 9.84 -15.72 -11.70
C THR A 210 8.47 -15.95 -12.36
N SER A 211 7.70 -14.89 -12.58
CA SER A 211 6.41 -14.95 -13.26
C SER A 211 6.54 -15.36 -14.73
N ALA A 212 7.56 -14.85 -15.43
CA ALA A 212 7.84 -15.20 -16.82
C ALA A 212 8.21 -16.69 -16.99
N LEU A 213 8.96 -17.26 -16.05
CA LEU A 213 9.34 -18.68 -16.03
C LEU A 213 8.17 -19.62 -15.71
N ALA A 214 7.20 -19.18 -14.90
CA ALA A 214 6.04 -20.01 -14.54
C ALA A 214 5.02 -20.18 -15.68
N LYS A 215 4.90 -19.19 -16.57
CA LYS A 215 3.91 -19.17 -17.67
C LYS A 215 4.05 -20.33 -18.70
N PRO A 216 5.25 -20.69 -19.20
CA PRO A 216 5.37 -21.78 -20.17
C PRO A 216 5.15 -23.18 -19.57
N ALA A 217 5.42 -23.39 -18.28
CA ALA A 217 5.22 -24.68 -17.63
C ALA A 217 3.73 -25.06 -17.54
N ALA A 218 2.83 -24.10 -17.30
CA ALA A 218 1.39 -24.34 -17.29
C ALA A 218 0.82 -24.64 -18.68
N ALA A 219 1.35 -23.99 -19.73
CA ALA A 219 0.95 -24.26 -21.12
C ALA A 219 1.47 -25.63 -21.60
N ALA A 220 2.68 -26.04 -21.18
CA ALA A 220 3.24 -27.35 -21.50
C ALA A 220 2.57 -28.49 -20.69
N ALA A 221 2.22 -28.26 -19.42
CA ALA A 221 1.51 -29.24 -18.59
C ALA A 221 0.08 -29.52 -19.10
N GLY A 222 -0.58 -28.52 -19.71
CA GLY A 222 -1.86 -28.71 -20.40
C GLY A 222 -1.77 -29.52 -21.70
N ALA A 223 -0.59 -29.57 -22.33
CA ALA A 223 -0.35 -30.33 -23.56
C ALA A 223 0.22 -31.74 -23.32
N ALA A 224 0.84 -31.99 -22.16
CA ALA A 224 1.46 -33.28 -21.81
C ALA A 224 0.51 -34.29 -21.12
N ALA A 225 -0.75 -33.93 -20.87
CA ALA A 225 -1.72 -34.79 -20.19
C ALA A 225 -2.35 -35.92 -21.05
N LEU A 226 -1.75 -36.27 -22.20
CA LEU A 226 -2.28 -37.32 -23.10
C LEU A 226 -1.28 -38.42 -23.50
N THR A 227 -0.16 -38.58 -22.79
CA THR A 227 0.76 -39.70 -23.06
C THR A 227 1.22 -40.39 -21.78
N PRO A 228 0.76 -41.62 -21.50
CA PRO A 228 1.36 -42.47 -20.48
C PRO A 228 2.61 -43.14 -21.08
N ALA A 229 3.80 -42.71 -20.67
CA ALA A 229 5.05 -43.38 -21.03
C ALA A 229 5.67 -44.02 -19.79
N VAL A 230 5.53 -45.35 -19.74
CA VAL A 230 6.24 -46.30 -18.89
C VAL A 230 7.71 -46.31 -19.28
N VAL A 231 8.65 -45.97 -18.39
CA VAL A 231 10.00 -46.55 -18.39
C VAL A 231 10.56 -46.64 -16.98
N ALA A 232 11.07 -47.84 -16.69
CA ALA A 232 11.62 -48.32 -15.44
C ALA A 232 13.03 -47.77 -15.11
N ALA A 233 13.41 -48.01 -13.86
CA ALA A 233 14.63 -47.63 -13.17
C ALA A 233 15.93 -48.23 -13.74
N ASP A 234 17.07 -47.61 -13.39
CA ASP A 234 18.21 -48.34 -12.80
C ASP A 234 19.15 -47.39 -12.01
N PRO A 235 19.68 -47.78 -10.82
CA PRO A 235 20.63 -47.00 -10.05
C PRO A 235 22.02 -47.64 -10.06
N SER A 236 23.01 -47.00 -10.66
CA SER A 236 24.42 -47.07 -10.25
C SER A 236 25.34 -46.40 -11.27
N SER A 237 26.05 -45.36 -10.85
CA SER A 237 27.48 -45.20 -11.17
C SER A 237 28.10 -44.02 -10.43
N ASN A 238 29.20 -44.35 -9.78
CA ASN A 238 30.15 -43.49 -9.09
C ASN A 238 31.03 -42.70 -10.08
N SER A 239 31.58 -41.59 -9.60
CA SER A 239 32.84 -40.96 -10.04
C SER A 239 32.87 -40.24 -11.40
N ASN A 240 32.94 -38.90 -11.38
CA ASN A 240 34.21 -38.16 -11.54
C ASN A 240 33.96 -36.68 -11.89
N SER A 241 34.73 -35.83 -11.21
CA SER A 241 34.85 -34.39 -11.34
C SER A 241 35.06 -33.95 -12.79
N SER A 242 33.97 -33.60 -13.47
CA SER A 242 34.01 -32.90 -14.75
C SER A 242 33.61 -31.47 -14.50
N SER A 243 34.60 -30.56 -14.62
CA SER A 243 34.45 -29.11 -14.69
C SER A 243 33.62 -28.76 -15.91
N SER A 244 32.33 -29.03 -15.80
CA SER A 244 31.33 -28.74 -16.82
C SER A 244 31.22 -27.24 -16.81
N SER A 245 31.85 -26.57 -17.78
CA SER A 245 31.62 -25.17 -18.12
C SER A 245 30.20 -25.06 -18.69
N SER A 246 29.21 -25.32 -17.84
CA SER A 246 27.81 -25.08 -18.10
C SER A 246 27.71 -23.58 -18.40
N SER A 247 27.41 -23.25 -19.64
CA SER A 247 27.17 -21.88 -20.08
C SER A 247 26.13 -21.27 -19.15
N GLU A 248 26.59 -20.44 -18.20
CA GLU A 248 25.71 -19.79 -17.24
C GLU A 248 24.72 -18.94 -18.04
N GLY A 249 23.46 -19.37 -18.02
CA GLY A 249 22.41 -18.65 -18.72
C GLY A 249 22.28 -17.23 -18.16
N PRO A 250 21.80 -16.25 -18.94
CA PRO A 250 21.63 -14.87 -18.47
C PRO A 250 20.75 -14.77 -17.21
N ALA A 251 19.87 -15.75 -16.97
CA ALA A 251 19.06 -15.85 -15.76
C ALA A 251 19.88 -16.13 -14.49
N SER A 252 20.89 -17.02 -14.54
CA SER A 252 21.71 -17.32 -13.35
C SER A 252 22.58 -16.12 -12.96
N VAL A 253 23.10 -15.39 -13.96
CA VAL A 253 23.87 -14.15 -13.76
C VAL A 253 23.01 -13.10 -13.06
N PHE A 254 21.75 -12.92 -13.48
CA PHE A 254 20.83 -11.98 -12.81
C PHE A 254 20.51 -12.39 -11.38
N VAL A 255 20.22 -13.68 -11.11
CA VAL A 255 19.90 -14.15 -9.75
C VAL A 255 21.08 -13.92 -8.80
N ALA A 256 22.31 -14.19 -9.25
CA ALA A 256 23.51 -13.92 -8.48
C ALA A 256 23.71 -12.41 -8.21
N ALA A 257 23.53 -11.57 -9.24
CA ALA A 257 23.62 -10.12 -9.14
C ALA A 257 22.54 -9.54 -8.20
N HIS A 258 21.30 -10.02 -8.30
CA HIS A 258 20.18 -9.66 -7.43
C HIS A 258 20.52 -9.95 -5.97
N ARG A 259 20.89 -11.19 -5.62
CA ARG A 259 21.20 -11.59 -4.24
C ARG A 259 22.32 -10.76 -3.63
N ARG A 260 23.37 -10.49 -4.43
CA ARG A 260 24.50 -9.64 -4.00
C ARG A 260 24.05 -8.22 -3.68
N VAL A 261 23.36 -7.55 -4.61
CA VAL A 261 22.87 -6.18 -4.40
C VAL A 261 21.85 -6.12 -3.28
N PHE A 262 20.93 -7.08 -3.21
CA PHE A 262 19.93 -7.15 -2.17
C PHE A 262 20.56 -7.18 -0.78
N LYS A 263 21.50 -8.10 -0.55
CA LYS A 263 22.21 -8.24 0.73
C LYS A 263 22.93 -6.95 1.13
N GLU A 264 23.64 -6.35 0.19
CA GLU A 264 24.43 -5.14 0.44
C GLU A 264 23.53 -3.91 0.63
N CYS A 265 22.40 -3.82 -0.09
CA CYS A 265 21.40 -2.78 0.11
C CYS A 265 20.72 -2.90 1.48
N VAL A 266 20.34 -4.10 1.91
CA VAL A 266 19.73 -4.31 3.24
C VAL A 266 20.72 -3.91 4.33
N LYS A 267 21.99 -4.31 4.21
CA LYS A 267 23.06 -3.92 5.14
C LYS A 267 23.28 -2.40 5.15
N ALA A 268 23.52 -1.79 3.99
CA ALA A 268 23.78 -0.36 3.87
C ALA A 268 22.58 0.49 4.34
N LEU A 269 21.36 0.03 4.10
CA LEU A 269 20.16 0.69 4.60
C LEU A 269 20.06 0.57 6.12
N GLY A 270 20.32 -0.61 6.68
CA GLY A 270 20.39 -0.82 8.13
C GLY A 270 21.35 0.15 8.83
N ASP A 271 22.56 0.30 8.29
CA ASP A 271 23.58 1.19 8.85
C ASP A 271 23.17 2.68 8.79
N ARG A 272 22.41 3.07 7.76
CA ARG A 272 22.01 4.47 7.52
C ARG A 272 20.73 4.90 8.21
N VAL A 273 19.86 3.96 8.55
CA VAL A 273 18.54 4.22 9.13
C VAL A 273 18.64 4.99 10.45
N LEU A 274 19.70 4.82 11.23
CA LEU A 274 19.92 5.56 12.47
C LEU A 274 20.12 7.08 12.27
N PHE A 275 20.56 7.50 11.08
CA PHE A 275 20.87 8.89 10.75
C PHE A 275 19.93 9.49 9.70
N ALA A 276 18.98 8.69 9.20
CA ALA A 276 18.08 9.10 8.15
C ALA A 276 17.04 10.12 8.64
N ALA A 277 16.70 11.09 7.79
CA ALA A 277 15.64 12.04 8.12
C ALA A 277 14.26 11.35 8.15
N ALA A 278 13.27 11.95 8.81
CA ALA A 278 11.92 11.36 8.92
C ALA A 278 11.28 11.00 7.56
N ALA A 279 11.48 11.85 6.54
CA ALA A 279 11.01 11.58 5.18
C ALA A 279 11.78 10.45 4.46
N GLU A 280 13.03 10.22 4.85
CA GLU A 280 13.84 9.13 4.31
C GLU A 280 13.47 7.80 4.97
N LEU A 281 13.21 7.80 6.27
CA LEU A 281 12.73 6.64 7.03
C LEU A 281 11.39 6.12 6.48
N THR A 282 10.46 7.02 6.17
CA THR A 282 9.16 6.64 5.58
C THR A 282 9.34 6.04 4.20
N ALA A 283 10.15 6.66 3.34
CA ALA A 283 10.43 6.15 2.01
C ALA A 283 11.16 4.79 2.05
N ALA A 284 12.13 4.64 2.97
CA ALA A 284 12.84 3.38 3.19
C ALA A 284 11.91 2.27 3.69
N ALA A 285 11.04 2.56 4.66
CA ALA A 285 10.04 1.61 5.15
C ALA A 285 9.11 1.15 4.01
N GLN A 286 8.62 2.09 3.20
CA GLN A 286 7.73 1.79 2.09
C GLN A 286 8.42 0.92 1.05
N ALA A 287 9.67 1.25 0.70
CA ALA A 287 10.45 0.50 -0.27
C ALA A 287 10.77 -0.93 0.22
N ALA A 288 11.19 -1.07 1.48
CA ALA A 288 11.46 -2.37 2.11
C ALA A 288 10.18 -3.22 2.21
N GLY A 289 9.04 -2.63 2.55
CA GLY A 289 7.76 -3.34 2.57
C GLY A 289 7.28 -3.79 1.20
N LEU A 290 7.53 -2.99 0.15
CA LEU A 290 7.24 -3.40 -1.24
C LEU A 290 8.21 -4.49 -1.72
N ALA A 291 9.47 -4.45 -1.31
CA ALA A 291 10.43 -5.54 -1.57
C ALA A 291 10.04 -6.83 -0.84
N LEU A 292 9.49 -6.72 0.38
CA LEU A 292 9.06 -7.87 1.19
C LEU A 292 7.98 -8.69 0.47
N LEU A 293 7.06 -8.04 -0.25
CA LEU A 293 6.06 -8.75 -1.06
C LEU A 293 6.63 -9.67 -2.13
N GLN A 294 7.82 -9.34 -2.63
CA GLN A 294 8.46 -10.03 -3.75
C GLN A 294 9.55 -10.99 -3.28
N SER A 295 9.86 -10.98 -1.98
CA SER A 295 10.97 -11.75 -1.39
C SER A 295 10.43 -12.99 -0.67
N GLN A 296 11.24 -14.06 -0.62
CA GLN A 296 10.91 -15.30 0.09
C GLN A 296 12.12 -15.77 0.92
N GLY A 297 11.88 -16.64 1.91
CA GLY A 297 12.95 -17.25 2.70
C GLY A 297 13.80 -16.24 3.47
N GLU A 298 15.13 -16.37 3.38
CA GLU A 298 16.10 -15.52 4.10
C GLU A 298 16.00 -14.03 3.73
N GLU A 299 15.70 -13.72 2.46
CA GLU A 299 15.53 -12.34 2.00
C GLU A 299 14.36 -11.65 2.72
N ALA A 300 13.24 -12.36 2.87
CA ALA A 300 12.07 -11.87 3.59
C ALA A 300 12.37 -11.66 5.09
N GLN A 301 13.10 -12.59 5.72
CA GLN A 301 13.51 -12.45 7.12
C GLN A 301 14.44 -11.24 7.33
N ALA A 302 15.40 -11.02 6.42
CA ALA A 302 16.29 -9.86 6.47
C ALA A 302 15.53 -8.53 6.33
N LEU A 303 14.54 -8.47 5.43
CA LEU A 303 13.66 -7.30 5.29
C LEU A 303 12.79 -7.06 6.51
N MET A 304 12.27 -8.11 7.14
CA MET A 304 11.52 -8.00 8.39
C MET A 304 12.38 -7.42 9.51
N ALA A 305 13.62 -7.90 9.66
CA ALA A 305 14.57 -7.34 10.63
C ALA A 305 14.90 -5.88 10.34
N LEU A 306 15.11 -5.53 9.07
CA LEU A 306 15.33 -4.15 8.65
C LEU A 306 14.11 -3.25 8.95
N LEU A 307 12.89 -3.72 8.69
CA LEU A 307 11.66 -2.97 8.99
C LEU A 307 11.48 -2.75 10.49
N GLN A 308 11.85 -3.72 11.33
CA GLN A 308 11.88 -3.54 12.79
C GLN A 308 12.94 -2.49 13.19
N HIS A 309 14.10 -2.48 12.54
CA HIS A 309 15.13 -1.47 12.79
C HIS A 309 14.65 -0.06 12.39
N ILE A 310 14.01 0.07 11.23
CA ILE A 310 13.39 1.33 10.77
C ILE A 310 12.31 1.80 11.73
N ARG A 311 11.48 0.89 12.25
CA ARG A 311 10.48 1.19 13.28
C ARG A 311 11.14 1.81 14.52
N SER A 312 12.16 1.14 15.07
CA SER A 312 12.86 1.59 16.26
C SER A 312 13.53 2.96 16.06
N ALA A 313 14.18 3.19 14.91
CA ALA A 313 14.77 4.48 14.57
C ALA A 313 13.71 5.58 14.41
N ALA A 314 12.59 5.29 13.73
CA ALA A 314 11.48 6.22 13.57
C ALA A 314 10.83 6.59 14.91
N VAL A 315 10.63 5.61 15.79
CA VAL A 315 10.10 5.83 17.15
C VAL A 315 11.06 6.67 17.99
N GLY A 316 12.37 6.45 17.86
CA GLY A 316 13.40 7.27 18.52
C GLY A 316 13.44 8.72 18.03
N SER A 317 13.01 8.98 16.79
CA SER A 317 13.06 10.28 16.13
C SER A 317 11.68 10.93 15.91
N LEU A 318 10.63 10.50 16.62
CA LEU A 318 9.24 10.97 16.44
C LEU A 318 9.07 12.50 16.50
N GLY A 319 9.92 13.19 17.26
CA GLY A 319 9.92 14.66 17.32
C GLY A 319 10.18 15.35 15.98
N LEU A 320 10.86 14.68 15.05
CA LEU A 320 11.20 15.18 13.71
C LEU A 320 10.13 14.89 12.66
N PHE A 321 9.16 14.04 12.97
CA PHE A 321 8.11 13.66 12.02
C PHE A 321 7.06 14.77 11.90
N THR A 322 6.79 15.14 10.66
CA THR A 322 5.57 15.85 10.28
C THR A 322 4.39 14.86 10.30
N ALA A 323 3.17 15.36 10.45
CA ALA A 323 2.01 14.49 10.49
C ALA A 323 1.79 13.68 9.20
N PRO A 324 1.98 14.23 7.97
CA PRO A 324 1.90 13.43 6.75
C PRO A 324 2.97 12.34 6.66
N ALA A 325 4.19 12.62 7.12
CA ALA A 325 5.26 11.62 7.18
C ALA A 325 4.90 10.50 8.17
N LEU A 326 4.38 10.85 9.35
CA LEU A 326 3.95 9.88 10.35
C LEU A 326 2.77 9.03 9.85
N ALA A 327 1.82 9.64 9.14
CA ALA A 327 0.71 8.92 8.49
C ALA A 327 1.22 7.89 7.47
N ALA A 328 2.17 8.29 6.61
CA ALA A 328 2.77 7.40 5.62
C ALA A 328 3.56 6.25 6.27
N LEU A 329 4.26 6.53 7.38
CA LEU A 329 4.94 5.51 8.18
C LEU A 329 3.93 4.48 8.71
N LEU A 330 2.91 4.96 9.44
CA LEU A 330 1.90 4.08 10.04
C LEU A 330 1.16 3.28 8.99
N HIS A 331 0.81 3.90 7.87
CA HIS A 331 0.17 3.21 6.75
C HIS A 331 1.04 2.07 6.22
N THR A 332 2.35 2.28 6.12
CA THR A 332 3.29 1.24 5.69
C THR A 332 3.28 0.06 6.66
N PHE A 333 3.39 0.29 7.96
CA PHE A 333 3.35 -0.80 8.96
C PHE A 333 1.99 -1.50 9.02
N ALA A 334 0.90 -0.74 8.93
CA ALA A 334 -0.46 -1.25 8.91
C ALA A 334 -0.72 -2.14 7.68
N ARG A 335 -0.30 -1.68 6.49
CA ARG A 335 -0.48 -2.39 5.22
C ARG A 335 0.16 -3.78 5.25
N TRP A 336 1.33 -3.91 5.85
CA TRP A 336 2.07 -5.17 5.96
C TRP A 336 1.78 -5.93 7.26
N ARG A 337 0.88 -5.41 8.11
CA ARG A 337 0.51 -5.96 9.42
C ARG A 337 1.73 -6.32 10.28
N LEU A 338 2.75 -5.46 10.22
CA LEU A 338 3.98 -5.66 10.97
C LEU A 338 3.71 -5.38 12.45
N GLU A 339 4.30 -6.20 13.30
CA GLU A 339 4.16 -6.04 14.74
C GLU A 339 4.69 -4.67 15.20
N PHE A 340 3.86 -3.96 15.94
CA PHE A 340 4.18 -2.64 16.47
C PHE A 340 4.05 -2.69 17.99
N PRO A 341 5.13 -2.74 18.77
CA PRO A 341 5.07 -2.90 20.22
C PRO A 341 4.16 -1.85 20.87
N PRO A 342 3.37 -2.22 21.90
CA PRO A 342 2.40 -1.31 22.50
C PRO A 342 3.05 -0.02 23.02
N ARG A 343 4.24 -0.14 23.63
CA ARG A 343 5.04 1.02 24.08
C ARG A 343 5.44 1.97 22.96
N ASP A 344 5.81 1.44 21.79
CA ASP A 344 6.18 2.26 20.64
C ASP A 344 4.95 2.96 20.07
N LEU A 345 3.82 2.25 20.02
CA LEU A 345 2.55 2.78 19.53
C LEU A 345 2.01 3.89 20.43
N LEU A 346 2.14 3.75 21.76
CA LEU A 346 1.85 4.80 22.73
C LEU A 346 2.63 6.09 22.46
N LYS A 347 3.93 5.99 22.15
CA LYS A 347 4.74 7.17 21.79
C LYS A 347 4.23 7.83 20.51
N VAL A 348 3.85 7.04 19.52
CA VAL A 348 3.26 7.54 18.27
C VAL A 348 1.94 8.25 18.53
N ILE A 349 1.03 7.65 19.30
CA ILE A 349 -0.27 8.24 19.67
C ILE A 349 -0.06 9.58 20.38
N ARG A 350 0.82 9.63 21.39
CA ARG A 350 1.17 10.87 22.10
C ARG A 350 1.71 11.94 21.15
N ARG A 351 2.55 11.56 20.19
CA ARG A 351 3.06 12.50 19.17
C ARG A 351 1.94 13.01 18.25
N LEU A 352 1.02 12.16 17.82
CA LEU A 352 -0.14 12.57 17.01
C LEU A 352 -1.03 13.56 17.79
N THR A 353 -1.29 13.31 19.08
CA THR A 353 -2.01 14.25 19.95
C THR A 353 -1.27 15.60 20.06
N GLN A 354 0.06 15.59 20.22
CA GLN A 354 0.85 16.83 20.22
C GLN A 354 0.76 17.60 18.91
N LEU A 355 0.82 16.91 17.77
CA LEU A 355 0.69 17.53 16.44
C LEU A 355 -0.72 18.11 16.21
N SER A 356 -1.77 17.46 16.75
CA SER A 356 -3.14 17.98 16.78
C SER A 356 -3.22 19.31 17.54
N ASN A 357 -2.67 19.31 18.76
CA ASN A 357 -2.76 20.45 19.67
C ASN A 357 -1.89 21.64 19.24
N ALA A 358 -0.73 21.38 18.64
CA ALA A 358 0.16 22.43 18.15
C ALA A 358 -0.37 23.16 16.91
N ALA A 359 -1.22 22.51 16.11
CA ALA A 359 -1.78 23.10 14.90
C ALA A 359 -2.73 24.28 15.18
N ALA A 360 -3.46 24.27 16.30
CA ALA A 360 -4.41 25.33 16.63
C ALA A 360 -3.76 26.72 16.87
N PRO A 361 -2.76 26.88 17.76
CA PRO A 361 -2.12 28.16 17.98
C PRO A 361 -1.25 28.60 16.79
N ALA A 362 -0.60 27.66 16.10
CA ALA A 362 0.22 27.97 14.93
C ALA A 362 -0.62 28.48 13.75
N ALA A 363 -1.80 27.88 13.50
CA ALA A 363 -2.73 28.36 12.48
C ALA A 363 -3.32 29.73 12.84
N ALA A 364 -3.63 29.99 14.12
CA ALA A 364 -4.08 31.30 14.58
C ALA A 364 -3.00 32.38 14.43
N ALA A 365 -1.74 32.06 14.79
CA ALA A 365 -0.61 32.95 14.62
C ALA A 365 -0.28 33.19 13.13
N ALA A 366 -0.35 32.16 12.28
CA ALA A 366 -0.15 32.30 10.84
C ALA A 366 -1.28 33.12 10.19
N ALA A 367 -2.53 32.95 10.61
CA ALA A 367 -3.65 33.78 10.16
C ALA A 367 -3.51 35.24 10.63
N ALA A 368 -3.08 35.47 11.86
CA ALA A 368 -2.78 36.81 12.38
C ALA A 368 -1.59 37.46 11.66
N ALA A 369 -0.54 36.71 11.38
CA ALA A 369 0.61 37.18 10.61
C ALA A 369 0.25 37.46 9.15
N ALA A 370 -0.58 36.62 8.51
CA ALA A 370 -1.10 36.88 7.17
C ALA A 370 -2.01 38.13 7.13
N ALA A 371 -2.76 38.40 8.20
CA ALA A 371 -3.53 39.64 8.34
C ALA A 371 -2.63 40.87 8.58
N ALA A 372 -1.52 40.71 9.30
CA ALA A 372 -0.57 41.79 9.60
C ALA A 372 0.43 42.10 8.47
N THR A 373 0.72 41.12 7.59
CA THR A 373 1.67 41.25 6.47
C THR A 373 0.99 41.57 5.13
N ALA A 374 -0.24 42.10 5.16
CA ALA A 374 -0.93 42.65 4.00
C ALA A 374 -0.29 43.96 3.47
N ASP A 375 0.99 44.22 3.78
CA ASP A 375 1.77 45.32 3.23
C ASP A 375 2.68 44.79 2.09
N PRO A 376 2.35 45.07 0.81
CA PRO A 376 2.88 44.38 -0.37
C PRO A 376 4.34 44.68 -0.72
N ALA A 377 5.06 45.49 0.07
CA ALA A 377 6.36 46.05 -0.34
C ALA A 377 7.60 45.23 0.06
N ALA A 378 7.53 44.25 0.97
CA ALA A 378 8.74 43.72 1.63
C ALA A 378 9.12 42.25 1.32
N ALA A 379 8.36 41.50 0.52
CA ALA A 379 8.50 40.04 0.40
C ALA A 379 9.41 39.51 -0.74
N ALA A 380 10.30 40.33 -1.31
CA ALA A 380 10.88 40.06 -2.63
C ALA A 380 12.17 39.23 -2.71
N THR A 381 12.83 38.82 -1.62
CA THR A 381 14.23 38.33 -1.75
C THR A 381 14.57 36.90 -1.32
N ASP A 382 13.68 36.12 -0.70
CA ASP A 382 14.05 34.75 -0.28
C ASP A 382 12.97 33.71 -0.64
N VAL A 383 13.18 33.02 -1.76
CA VAL A 383 12.38 31.85 -2.16
C VAL A 383 13.13 30.58 -1.73
N PRO A 384 12.71 29.88 -0.66
CA PRO A 384 13.31 28.62 -0.28
C PRO A 384 12.94 27.52 -1.28
N TRP A 385 13.94 27.01 -1.99
CA TRP A 385 13.81 26.01 -3.07
C TRP A 385 13.34 24.61 -2.62
N HIS A 386 13.08 24.40 -1.33
CA HIS A 386 12.54 23.13 -0.83
C HIS A 386 11.35 23.37 0.12
N PRO A 387 10.12 22.93 -0.25
CA PRO A 387 8.92 23.10 0.58
C PRO A 387 8.99 22.33 1.91
N VAL A 388 9.93 21.40 2.05
CA VAL A 388 10.16 20.61 3.27
C VAL A 388 10.78 21.45 4.40
N PHE A 389 11.50 22.53 4.06
CA PHE A 389 12.16 23.40 5.05
C PHE A 389 11.44 24.73 5.26
N SER A 390 10.27 24.93 4.68
CA SER A 390 9.47 26.11 4.99
C SER A 390 8.83 25.92 6.37
N PRO A 391 9.17 26.74 7.39
CA PRO A 391 8.52 26.67 8.69
C PRO A 391 7.00 26.88 8.60
N ALA A 392 6.52 27.53 7.54
CA ALA A 392 5.09 27.70 7.26
C ALA A 392 4.38 26.37 6.93
N ALA A 393 5.07 25.40 6.32
CA ALA A 393 4.47 24.08 6.02
C ALA A 393 4.29 23.24 7.29
N ALA A 394 5.14 23.43 8.30
CA ALA A 394 5.01 22.76 9.60
C ALA A 394 3.86 23.35 10.46
N ALA A 395 3.43 24.58 10.17
CA ALA A 395 2.33 25.27 10.86
C ALA A 395 0.95 25.06 10.22
N ALA A 396 0.88 24.40 9.06
CA ALA A 396 -0.39 24.13 8.38
C ALA A 396 -1.28 23.23 9.24
N ALA A 397 -2.55 23.62 9.39
CA ALA A 397 -3.53 22.84 10.13
C ALA A 397 -3.59 21.41 9.57
N LEU A 398 -3.58 20.42 10.46
CA LEU A 398 -3.63 19.01 10.09
C LEU A 398 -4.89 18.71 9.28
N ASP A 399 -4.72 18.34 8.02
CA ASP A 399 -5.82 18.10 7.09
C ASP A 399 -6.61 16.82 7.46
N ASN A 400 -7.90 16.82 7.15
CA ASN A 400 -8.80 15.71 7.45
C ASN A 400 -8.34 14.39 6.79
N THR A 401 -7.70 14.46 5.63
CA THR A 401 -7.26 13.25 4.92
C THR A 401 -6.08 12.58 5.64
N THR A 402 -5.14 13.36 6.16
CA THR A 402 -4.05 12.85 7.01
C THR A 402 -4.59 12.30 8.32
N ARG A 403 -5.54 12.99 8.98
CA ARG A 403 -6.19 12.47 10.20
C ARG A 403 -6.81 11.09 9.99
N LEU A 404 -7.65 10.95 8.95
CA LEU A 404 -8.28 9.67 8.60
C LEU A 404 -7.25 8.60 8.24
N SER A 405 -6.18 8.96 7.52
CA SER A 405 -5.09 8.04 7.17
C SER A 405 -4.42 7.46 8.42
N CYS A 406 -4.12 8.31 9.41
CA CYS A 406 -3.54 7.92 10.68
C CYS A 406 -4.51 7.04 11.48
N LEU A 407 -5.78 7.46 11.65
CA LEU A 407 -6.77 6.69 12.41
C LEU A 407 -7.00 5.30 11.82
N HIS A 408 -7.13 5.21 10.49
CA HIS A 408 -7.25 3.93 9.79
C HIS A 408 -6.06 3.02 10.09
N SER A 409 -4.85 3.56 9.95
CA SER A 409 -3.61 2.79 10.16
C SER A 409 -3.44 2.38 11.62
N LEU A 410 -3.77 3.26 12.57
CA LEU A 410 -3.78 2.95 14.00
C LEU A 410 -4.81 1.87 14.33
N GLY A 411 -6.01 1.92 13.74
CA GLY A 411 -7.03 0.88 13.93
C GLY A 411 -6.53 -0.50 13.55
N VAL A 412 -5.84 -0.61 12.41
CA VAL A 412 -5.22 -1.88 11.96
C VAL A 412 -4.11 -2.33 12.90
N LEU A 413 -3.26 -1.42 13.37
CA LEU A 413 -2.13 -1.74 14.26
C LEU A 413 -2.56 -2.06 15.71
N LEU A 414 -3.69 -1.50 16.18
CA LEU A 414 -4.22 -1.74 17.52
C LEU A 414 -5.10 -3.00 17.62
N ARG A 415 -5.61 -3.51 16.49
CA ARG A 415 -6.49 -4.69 16.45
C ARG A 415 -5.92 -5.93 17.16
N PRO A 416 -4.63 -6.29 17.02
CA PRO A 416 -4.07 -7.43 17.76
C PRO A 416 -4.15 -7.26 19.28
N PHE A 417 -4.01 -6.03 19.79
CA PHE A 417 -4.12 -5.75 21.22
C PHE A 417 -5.56 -5.87 21.72
N ALA A 418 -6.52 -5.38 20.94
CA ALA A 418 -7.92 -5.52 21.27
C ALA A 418 -8.34 -7.00 21.35
N ALA A 419 -7.89 -7.82 20.38
CA ALA A 419 -8.13 -9.26 20.39
C ALA A 419 -7.46 -9.97 21.57
N ALA A 420 -6.24 -9.57 21.94
CA ALA A 420 -5.55 -10.10 23.12
C ALA A 420 -6.27 -9.72 24.43
N ALA A 421 -6.75 -8.47 24.54
CA ALA A 421 -7.50 -8.00 25.70
C ALA A 421 -8.85 -8.72 25.86
N THR A 422 -9.59 -8.94 24.77
CA THR A 422 -10.85 -9.70 24.82
C THR A 422 -10.64 -11.16 25.17
N ALA A 423 -9.59 -11.79 24.62
CA ALA A 423 -9.22 -13.17 24.98
C ALA A 423 -8.82 -13.29 26.46
N ALA A 424 -8.06 -12.35 27.00
CA ALA A 424 -7.69 -12.31 28.41
C ALA A 424 -8.91 -12.11 29.32
N ALA A 425 -9.84 -11.23 28.95
CA ALA A 425 -11.09 -11.02 29.69
C ALA A 425 -11.98 -12.28 29.67
N ALA A 426 -12.10 -12.96 28.53
CA ALA A 426 -12.84 -14.21 28.41
C ALA A 426 -12.21 -15.34 29.26
N ALA A 427 -10.88 -15.45 29.26
CA ALA A 427 -10.16 -16.41 30.10
C ALA A 427 -10.33 -16.13 31.60
N ALA A 428 -10.31 -14.85 32.01
CA ALA A 428 -10.58 -14.45 33.39
C ALA A 428 -12.02 -14.79 33.82
N ALA A 429 -13.00 -14.57 32.93
CA ALA A 429 -14.40 -14.92 33.18
C ALA A 429 -14.62 -16.44 33.30
N ALA A 430 -13.93 -17.24 32.48
CA ALA A 430 -13.98 -18.70 32.55
C ALA A 430 -13.25 -19.27 33.78
N GLY A 431 -12.15 -18.64 34.21
CA GLY A 431 -11.43 -19.02 35.43
C GLY A 431 -12.22 -18.73 36.70
N ALA A 432 -13.02 -17.66 36.72
CA ALA A 432 -13.87 -17.30 37.85
C ALA A 432 -15.05 -18.28 38.08
N THR A 433 -15.45 -19.03 37.06
CA THR A 433 -16.56 -19.99 37.14
C THR A 433 -16.12 -21.43 37.43
N ALA A 434 -14.81 -21.70 37.53
CA ALA A 434 -14.34 -22.99 38.02
C ALA A 434 -14.70 -23.09 39.52
N PRO A 435 -15.65 -23.96 39.92
CA PRO A 435 -16.04 -24.09 41.31
C PRO A 435 -14.79 -24.50 42.09
N ALA A 436 -14.49 -23.76 43.16
CA ALA A 436 -13.48 -24.17 44.13
C ALA A 436 -13.85 -25.57 44.61
N ARG A 437 -13.24 -26.61 44.01
CA ARG A 437 -13.29 -27.95 44.56
C ARG A 437 -12.61 -27.86 45.90
N GLY A 438 -13.43 -27.71 46.94
CA GLY A 438 -13.01 -27.75 48.33
C GLY A 438 -12.35 -29.09 48.57
N ASN A 439 -11.03 -29.11 48.50
CA ASN A 439 -10.23 -30.24 48.92
C ASN A 439 -10.17 -30.17 50.45
N SER A 440 -11.30 -30.45 51.10
CA SER A 440 -11.38 -30.69 52.54
C SER A 440 -10.80 -32.08 52.82
N CYS A 441 -9.47 -32.18 52.81
CA CYS A 441 -8.79 -33.29 53.48
C CYS A 441 -8.81 -33.00 54.98
N SER A 442 -9.88 -33.45 55.65
CA SER A 442 -9.91 -33.63 57.09
C SER A 442 -8.97 -34.79 57.43
N ALA A 443 -7.81 -34.47 58.00
CA ALA A 443 -6.96 -35.44 58.67
C ALA A 443 -7.56 -35.71 60.07
N GLU A 444 -8.41 -36.72 60.18
CA GLU A 444 -8.87 -37.25 61.46
C GLU A 444 -8.17 -38.58 61.72
N ALA A 445 -7.41 -38.60 62.81
CA ALA A 445 -6.67 -39.75 63.30
C ALA A 445 -7.60 -40.71 64.05
N ALA A 446 -7.51 -42.02 63.77
CA ALA A 446 -7.89 -43.05 64.75
C ALA A 446 -7.17 -44.40 64.48
N PRO A 447 -6.83 -45.16 65.53
CA PRO A 447 -6.04 -46.39 65.42
C PRO A 447 -6.88 -47.69 65.49
N GLY A 448 -6.33 -48.75 64.86
CA GLY A 448 -6.36 -50.12 65.38
C GLY A 448 -7.62 -51.00 65.18
N GLY A 449 -7.41 -52.24 64.71
CA GLY A 449 -8.13 -53.40 65.24
C GLY A 449 -8.95 -54.27 64.27
N ALA A 450 -8.26 -55.22 63.62
CA ALA A 450 -8.57 -56.66 63.45
C ALA A 450 -10.00 -57.22 63.22
N ALA A 451 -10.07 -58.10 62.19
CA ALA A 451 -10.77 -59.40 62.11
C ALA A 451 -12.32 -59.43 62.09
N CYS A 452 -13.06 -60.32 61.40
CA CYS A 452 -12.81 -61.44 60.48
C CYS A 452 -14.16 -61.84 59.83
N GLY A 453 -14.10 -62.39 58.59
CA GLY A 453 -15.12 -63.27 57.98
C GLY A 453 -16.30 -62.56 57.27
N GLY A 454 -16.69 -62.84 56.04
CA GLY A 454 -16.32 -63.85 55.06
C GLY A 454 -17.59 -64.44 54.42
N GLN A 455 -17.90 -64.11 53.16
CA GLN A 455 -18.62 -65.03 52.25
C GLN A 455 -18.63 -64.55 50.78
N ARG A 456 -17.81 -65.25 49.98
CA ARG A 456 -17.93 -65.73 48.57
C ARG A 456 -18.90 -65.04 47.57
N HIS A 457 -18.31 -64.29 46.63
CA HIS A 457 -18.26 -64.41 45.13
C HIS A 457 -19.14 -65.44 44.38
N PRO A 458 -19.38 -65.34 43.03
CA PRO A 458 -18.58 -64.61 42.01
C PRO A 458 -19.35 -63.81 40.91
N SER A 459 -18.75 -62.70 40.44
CA SER A 459 -18.21 -62.41 39.08
C SER A 459 -19.25 -62.24 37.94
N VAL A 460 -19.26 -61.13 37.21
CA VAL A 460 -18.28 -60.84 36.14
C VAL A 460 -17.64 -59.43 36.24
N ALA A 461 -16.31 -59.41 36.16
CA ALA A 461 -15.38 -58.28 36.05
C ALA A 461 -15.52 -57.54 34.70
N ALA A 462 -15.41 -56.22 34.59
CA ALA A 462 -14.33 -55.29 34.95
C ALA A 462 -13.06 -55.46 34.11
N ALA A 463 -12.61 -54.36 33.48
CA ALA A 463 -11.21 -54.10 33.17
C ALA A 463 -10.97 -52.60 32.92
N ALA A 464 -11.01 -51.84 34.01
CA ALA A 464 -10.15 -50.69 34.21
C ALA A 464 -9.16 -51.09 35.30
N ALA A 465 -7.87 -51.09 34.98
CA ALA A 465 -6.79 -51.08 35.96
C ALA A 465 -5.49 -50.72 35.25
N ALA A 466 -4.84 -49.64 35.70
CA ALA A 466 -3.66 -49.77 36.55
C ALA A 466 -2.87 -48.45 36.54
N ALA A 467 -2.99 -47.72 37.64
CA ALA A 467 -1.93 -46.86 38.13
C ALA A 467 -1.48 -47.42 39.50
N THR A 468 -0.17 -47.34 39.73
CA THR A 468 0.57 -47.35 41.01
C THR A 468 1.53 -48.52 41.23
N ALA A 469 2.76 -48.32 40.78
CA ALA A 469 3.98 -48.83 41.42
C ALA A 469 5.19 -48.05 40.88
N ALA A 470 5.65 -47.02 41.61
CA ALA A 470 7.05 -46.56 41.64
C ALA A 470 7.19 -45.36 42.59
N ALA A 471 7.33 -45.66 43.89
CA ALA A 471 8.01 -44.76 44.81
C ALA A 471 9.52 -45.00 44.64
N GLY A 472 10.26 -43.93 44.33
CA GLY A 472 11.73 -43.97 44.26
C GLY A 472 12.34 -43.23 43.07
N ARG A 473 12.13 -41.91 42.98
CA ARG A 473 13.13 -41.03 42.35
C ARG A 473 12.93 -39.59 42.81
N GLU A 474 14.00 -39.07 43.38
CA GLU A 474 14.15 -37.72 43.89
C GLU A 474 13.92 -36.68 42.78
N GLY A 475 13.23 -35.59 43.16
CA GLY A 475 13.47 -34.24 42.66
C GLY A 475 13.39 -34.00 41.15
N SER A 476 12.18 -33.85 40.61
CA SER A 476 12.00 -33.00 39.42
C SER A 476 10.64 -32.33 39.46
N THR A 477 10.61 -31.16 40.09
CA THR A 477 9.56 -30.15 39.90
C THR A 477 9.63 -29.67 38.45
N GLN A 478 9.07 -30.45 37.52
CA GLN A 478 8.73 -29.94 36.19
C GLN A 478 7.59 -28.93 36.36
N PHE A 479 7.97 -27.71 36.75
CA PHE A 479 7.20 -26.52 36.43
C PHE A 479 6.92 -26.59 34.93
N VAL A 480 5.66 -26.78 34.55
CA VAL A 480 5.18 -26.55 33.20
C VAL A 480 5.47 -25.09 32.90
N ARG A 481 6.66 -24.85 32.34
CA ARG A 481 7.15 -23.54 31.97
C ARG A 481 6.21 -23.10 30.86
N LEU A 482 5.26 -22.22 31.20
CA LEU A 482 4.44 -21.52 30.22
C LEU A 482 5.39 -21.07 29.10
N PRO A 483 5.06 -21.35 27.82
CA PRO A 483 5.94 -21.01 26.71
C PRO A 483 6.32 -19.54 26.84
N ALA A 484 7.61 -19.20 26.67
CA ALA A 484 8.14 -17.86 26.94
C ALA A 484 7.33 -16.74 26.25
N ALA A 485 6.66 -17.04 25.14
CA ALA A 485 5.72 -16.17 24.45
C ALA A 485 4.49 -15.78 25.29
N ALA A 486 3.90 -16.70 26.07
CA ALA A 486 2.76 -16.43 26.93
C ALA A 486 3.13 -15.53 28.12
N ALA A 487 4.32 -15.73 28.71
CA ALA A 487 4.83 -14.87 29.77
C ALA A 487 5.14 -13.45 29.24
N ALA A 488 5.72 -13.33 28.03
CA ALA A 488 5.95 -12.05 27.39
C ALA A 488 4.63 -11.34 27.02
N ALA A 489 3.63 -12.08 26.55
CA ALA A 489 2.29 -11.54 26.27
C ALA A 489 1.60 -11.03 27.54
N ALA A 490 1.72 -11.76 28.65
CA ALA A 490 1.19 -11.34 29.95
C ALA A 490 1.88 -10.07 30.47
N ALA A 491 3.20 -9.95 30.30
CA ALA A 491 3.95 -8.76 30.70
C ALA A 491 3.62 -7.52 29.85
N ALA A 492 3.24 -7.71 28.58
CA ALA A 492 2.86 -6.62 27.67
C ALA A 492 1.38 -6.19 27.79
N ALA A 493 0.56 -6.95 28.51
CA ALA A 493 -0.87 -6.68 28.69
C ALA A 493 -1.22 -5.28 29.23
N PRO A 494 -0.56 -4.74 30.28
CA PRO A 494 -0.89 -3.40 30.78
C PRO A 494 -0.55 -2.30 29.78
N GLU A 495 0.59 -2.41 29.09
CA GLU A 495 0.97 -1.44 28.06
C GLU A 495 0.03 -1.50 26.85
N ALA A 496 -0.43 -2.70 26.47
CA ALA A 496 -1.41 -2.88 25.41
C ALA A 496 -2.77 -2.25 25.77
N ALA A 497 -3.22 -2.40 27.03
CA ALA A 497 -4.43 -1.76 27.51
C ALA A 497 -4.31 -0.22 27.52
N GLU A 498 -3.17 0.33 27.97
CA GLU A 498 -2.90 1.77 27.92
C GLU A 498 -2.88 2.28 26.46
N ALA A 499 -2.25 1.53 25.54
CA ALA A 499 -2.21 1.87 24.11
C ALA A 499 -3.62 1.91 23.50
N LEU A 500 -4.48 0.95 23.84
CA LEU A 500 -5.88 0.93 23.41
C LEU A 500 -6.67 2.13 23.96
N ALA A 501 -6.52 2.44 25.25
CA ALA A 501 -7.22 3.57 25.87
C ALA A 501 -6.77 4.92 25.28
N ALA A 502 -5.47 5.11 25.08
CA ALA A 502 -4.92 6.30 24.43
C ALA A 502 -5.37 6.40 22.96
N GLY A 503 -5.44 5.26 22.27
CA GLY A 503 -5.97 5.17 20.90
C GLY A 503 -7.44 5.55 20.81
N ASP A 504 -8.28 5.07 21.73
CA ASP A 504 -9.72 5.39 21.81
C ASP A 504 -9.94 6.90 22.05
N ALA A 505 -9.16 7.49 22.96
CA ALA A 505 -9.20 8.92 23.24
C ALA A 505 -8.83 9.78 22.00
N LEU A 506 -7.71 9.47 21.34
CA LEU A 506 -7.27 10.16 20.12
C LEU A 506 -8.30 10.00 18.99
N PHE A 507 -8.82 8.78 18.82
CA PHE A 507 -9.83 8.47 17.82
C PHE A 507 -11.09 9.31 18.04
N GLY A 508 -11.57 9.40 19.28
CA GLY A 508 -12.71 10.23 19.64
C GLY A 508 -12.53 11.70 19.23
N GLU A 509 -11.44 12.33 19.67
CA GLU A 509 -11.13 13.74 19.38
C GLU A 509 -11.04 14.01 17.86
N TRP A 510 -10.31 13.15 17.13
CA TRP A 510 -10.08 13.36 15.72
C TRP A 510 -11.32 13.09 14.87
N MET A 511 -12.11 12.07 15.21
CA MET A 511 -13.35 11.78 14.49
C MET A 511 -14.40 12.87 14.67
N ASP A 512 -14.53 13.44 15.87
CA ASP A 512 -15.40 14.60 16.12
C ASP A 512 -15.02 15.75 15.17
N PHE A 513 -13.73 16.12 15.14
CA PHE A 513 -13.24 17.19 14.28
C PHE A 513 -13.50 16.92 12.79
N VAL A 514 -13.20 15.70 12.31
CA VAL A 514 -13.37 15.35 10.89
C VAL A 514 -14.85 15.39 10.50
N LEU A 515 -15.75 14.84 11.32
CA LEU A 515 -17.18 14.83 11.04
C LEU A 515 -17.77 16.24 11.03
N ILE A 516 -17.40 17.09 12.00
CA ILE A 516 -17.81 18.50 12.04
C ILE A 516 -17.32 19.24 10.80
N SER A 517 -16.04 19.08 10.45
CA SER A 517 -15.44 19.73 9.28
C SER A 517 -16.10 19.28 7.97
N TYR A 518 -16.42 17.99 7.84
CA TYR A 518 -17.08 17.44 6.67
C TYR A 518 -18.55 17.89 6.56
N ALA A 519 -19.29 17.90 7.67
CA ALA A 519 -20.64 18.44 7.71
C ALA A 519 -20.68 19.94 7.32
N ALA A 520 -19.73 20.73 7.83
CA ALA A 520 -19.59 22.14 7.45
C ALA A 520 -19.28 22.31 5.96
N GLN A 521 -18.42 21.45 5.39
CA GLN A 521 -18.13 21.46 3.96
C GLN A 521 -19.38 21.18 3.12
N ILE A 522 -20.15 20.14 3.47
CA ILE A 522 -21.39 19.79 2.77
C ILE A 522 -22.41 20.94 2.84
N ASN A 523 -22.57 21.57 4.00
CA ASN A 523 -23.50 22.68 4.15
C ASN A 523 -23.07 23.89 3.31
N LYS A 524 -21.77 24.21 3.30
CA LYS A 524 -21.22 25.28 2.46
C LYS A 524 -21.43 24.99 0.96
N GLU A 525 -21.24 23.75 0.53
CA GLU A 525 -21.53 23.34 -0.85
C GLU A 525 -23.01 23.52 -1.19
N LYS A 526 -23.92 23.15 -0.28
CA LYS A 526 -25.37 23.38 -0.44
C LYS A 526 -25.72 24.87 -0.56
N GLU A 527 -25.13 25.73 0.27
CA GLU A 527 -25.33 27.18 0.19
C GLU A 527 -24.85 27.77 -1.15
N ILE A 528 -23.68 27.34 -1.63
CA ILE A 528 -23.15 27.76 -2.93
C ILE A 528 -24.08 27.30 -4.06
N ASN A 529 -24.60 26.07 -3.99
CA ASN A 529 -25.53 25.53 -4.99
C ASN A 529 -26.88 26.27 -4.99
N ASN A 530 -27.39 26.62 -3.81
CA ASN A 530 -28.63 27.40 -3.67
C ASN A 530 -28.46 28.81 -4.24
N SER A 531 -27.28 29.41 -4.09
CA SER A 531 -26.97 30.75 -4.60
C SER A 531 -26.79 30.81 -6.12
N ARG A 532 -26.45 29.70 -6.77
CA ARG A 532 -26.19 29.60 -8.22
C ARG A 532 -27.44 29.28 -9.06
N GLY A 533 -28.63 29.66 -8.58
CA GLY A 533 -29.91 29.42 -9.24
C GLY A 533 -29.83 29.57 -10.76
N GLN A 534 -30.14 28.48 -11.48
CA GLN A 534 -30.16 28.28 -12.94
C GLN A 534 -28.93 27.71 -13.68
N GLN A 535 -27.71 27.67 -13.12
CA GLN A 535 -26.59 26.92 -13.77
C GLN A 535 -26.50 25.43 -13.34
N GLN A 536 -27.61 24.88 -12.85
CA GLN A 536 -27.66 23.70 -11.97
C GLN A 536 -27.45 22.34 -12.67
N GLN A 537 -27.67 22.21 -13.99
CA GLN A 537 -27.59 20.91 -14.67
C GLN A 537 -26.15 20.41 -14.90
N GLN A 538 -25.19 21.29 -15.19
CA GLN A 538 -23.78 20.84 -15.37
C GLN A 538 -23.06 20.57 -14.04
N GLN A 539 -23.49 21.19 -12.94
CA GLN A 539 -22.87 21.01 -11.63
C GLN A 539 -23.28 19.69 -10.94
N GLN A 540 -24.46 19.14 -11.25
CA GLN A 540 -24.89 17.85 -10.71
C GLN A 540 -23.98 16.68 -11.14
N GLN A 541 -23.40 16.73 -12.35
CA GLN A 541 -22.42 15.70 -12.79
C GLN A 541 -21.06 15.83 -12.08
N GLN A 542 -20.67 17.04 -11.63
CA GLN A 542 -19.44 17.20 -10.85
C GLN A 542 -19.60 16.79 -9.38
N GLN A 543 -20.80 16.89 -8.81
CA GLN A 543 -21.08 16.47 -7.42
C GLN A 543 -20.97 14.95 -7.21
N GLN A 544 -21.14 14.14 -8.25
CA GLN A 544 -20.92 12.70 -8.18
C GLN A 544 -19.46 12.32 -7.83
N LYS A 545 -18.50 13.26 -7.87
CA LYS A 545 -17.07 12.93 -7.78
C LYS A 545 -16.49 12.83 -6.36
N ASN A 546 -17.22 13.18 -5.28
CA ASN A 546 -16.60 13.23 -3.95
C ASN A 546 -17.23 12.33 -2.88
N ILE A 547 -17.58 11.08 -3.22
CA ILE A 547 -17.99 10.06 -2.23
C ILE A 547 -16.79 9.45 -1.47
N GLN A 548 -15.57 9.67 -1.96
CA GLN A 548 -14.34 9.08 -1.41
C GLN A 548 -14.09 9.41 0.08
N PRO A 549 -14.31 10.64 0.58
CA PRO A 549 -14.15 10.95 2.01
C PRO A 549 -15.12 10.15 2.89
N LEU A 550 -16.37 9.97 2.44
CA LEU A 550 -17.36 9.19 3.17
C LEU A 550 -17.00 7.70 3.22
N LEU A 551 -16.56 7.13 2.10
CA LEU A 551 -16.03 5.77 2.05
C LEU A 551 -14.87 5.59 3.03
N ARG A 552 -13.93 6.55 3.03
CA ARG A 552 -12.76 6.52 3.92
C ARG A 552 -13.14 6.66 5.40
N LEU A 553 -14.14 7.48 5.71
CA LEU A 553 -14.72 7.59 7.06
C LEU A 553 -15.33 6.27 7.51
N ALA A 554 -16.18 5.65 6.69
CA ALA A 554 -16.80 4.36 6.97
C ALA A 554 -15.76 3.24 7.15
N GLU A 555 -14.75 3.19 6.28
CA GLU A 555 -13.65 2.22 6.37
C GLU A 555 -12.82 2.42 7.65
N THR A 556 -12.55 3.68 8.02
CA THR A 556 -11.81 4.02 9.25
C THR A 556 -12.59 3.57 10.48
N LEU A 557 -13.89 3.87 10.53
CA LEU A 557 -14.79 3.45 11.60
C LEU A 557 -14.87 1.92 11.70
N ALA A 558 -15.07 1.24 10.57
CA ALA A 558 -15.14 -0.22 10.51
C ALA A 558 -13.84 -0.88 10.99
N ASN A 559 -12.69 -0.25 10.75
CA ASN A 559 -11.42 -0.76 11.24
C ASN A 559 -11.18 -0.54 12.74
N CYS A 560 -11.93 0.38 13.35
CA CYS A 560 -11.81 0.84 14.74
C CYS A 560 -13.00 0.41 15.63
N THR A 561 -13.76 -0.61 15.24
CA THR A 561 -14.98 -1.07 15.96
C THR A 561 -14.72 -1.57 17.38
N PHE A 562 -13.47 -1.91 17.70
CA PHE A 562 -13.06 -2.30 19.06
C PHE A 562 -12.94 -1.11 20.01
N PHE A 563 -12.95 0.13 19.51
CA PHE A 563 -13.03 1.32 20.36
C PHE A 563 -14.46 1.54 20.84
N SER A 564 -14.61 1.88 22.12
CA SER A 564 -15.91 2.16 22.72
C SER A 564 -16.56 3.40 22.09
N SER A 565 -15.74 4.40 21.74
CA SER A 565 -16.22 5.63 21.10
C SER A 565 -16.70 5.44 19.67
N SER A 566 -16.31 4.36 18.96
CA SER A 566 -16.68 4.15 17.55
C SER A 566 -18.19 4.13 17.32
N ARG A 567 -18.96 3.58 18.27
CA ARG A 567 -20.43 3.52 18.22
C ARG A 567 -21.10 4.88 18.20
N ARG A 568 -20.51 5.89 18.86
CA ARG A 568 -21.09 7.25 18.93
C ARG A 568 -21.08 7.96 17.58
N PHE A 569 -20.24 7.50 16.65
CA PHE A 569 -20.07 8.07 15.33
C PHE A 569 -20.88 7.38 14.23
N ALA A 570 -21.54 6.27 14.55
CA ALA A 570 -22.37 5.53 13.61
C ALA A 570 -23.55 6.38 13.10
N ALA A 571 -24.28 7.04 14.01
CA ALA A 571 -25.43 7.88 13.65
C ALA A 571 -25.04 9.15 12.85
N PRO A 572 -23.99 9.93 13.22
CA PRO A 572 -23.51 11.02 12.37
C PRO A 572 -23.06 10.56 10.97
N LEU A 573 -22.38 9.42 10.87
CA LEU A 573 -21.99 8.85 9.57
C LEU A 573 -23.21 8.48 8.73
N GLN A 574 -24.22 7.86 9.35
CA GLN A 574 -25.50 7.53 8.73
C GLN A 574 -26.19 8.79 8.18
N GLN A 575 -26.23 9.87 8.97
CA GLN A 575 -26.80 11.15 8.55
C GLN A 575 -26.04 11.77 7.37
N LEU A 576 -24.70 11.74 7.40
CA LEU A 576 -23.88 12.21 6.28
C LEU A 576 -24.11 11.41 5.00
N LEU A 577 -24.26 10.09 5.12
CA LEU A 577 -24.60 9.22 4.00
C LEU A 577 -25.97 9.56 3.42
N LEU A 578 -27.00 9.76 4.27
CA LEU A 578 -28.32 10.17 3.82
C LEU A 578 -28.30 11.53 3.12
N GLN A 579 -27.47 12.47 3.58
CA GLN A 579 -27.29 13.77 2.91
C GLN A 579 -26.61 13.67 1.54
N GLN A 580 -25.80 12.63 1.32
CA GLN A 580 -25.01 12.43 0.11
C GLN A 580 -25.49 11.25 -0.73
N HIS A 581 -26.63 10.64 -0.39
CA HIS A 581 -27.06 9.37 -0.98
C HIS A 581 -27.19 9.45 -2.51
N ALA A 582 -27.62 10.60 -3.06
CA ALA A 582 -27.74 10.81 -4.49
C ALA A 582 -26.40 10.66 -5.25
N ALA A 583 -25.27 10.99 -4.60
CA ALA A 583 -23.93 10.88 -5.18
C ALA A 583 -23.30 9.48 -5.04
N VAL A 584 -23.94 8.57 -4.28
CA VAL A 584 -23.45 7.20 -4.09
C VAL A 584 -23.72 6.38 -5.36
N ASP A 585 -22.65 6.02 -6.06
CA ASP A 585 -22.69 5.01 -7.13
C ASP A 585 -22.82 3.59 -6.56
N ALA A 586 -23.16 2.61 -7.40
CA ALA A 586 -23.43 1.26 -6.93
C ALA A 586 -22.16 0.54 -6.40
N ALA A 587 -20.98 0.85 -6.92
CA ALA A 587 -19.72 0.27 -6.45
C ALA A 587 -19.34 0.80 -5.05
N ALA A 588 -19.53 2.09 -4.82
CA ALA A 588 -19.41 2.73 -3.51
C ALA A 588 -20.49 2.22 -2.55
N ALA A 589 -21.73 2.02 -3.02
CA ALA A 589 -22.82 1.46 -2.22
C ALA A 589 -22.47 0.07 -1.68
N ALA A 590 -21.93 -0.83 -2.54
CA ALA A 590 -21.51 -2.16 -2.13
C ALA A 590 -20.41 -2.14 -1.04
N LYS A 591 -19.43 -1.22 -1.16
CA LYS A 591 -18.39 -1.04 -0.15
C LYS A 591 -18.94 -0.48 1.15
N LEU A 592 -19.77 0.56 1.07
CA LEU A 592 -20.44 1.15 2.24
C LEU A 592 -21.28 0.11 2.97
N LEU A 593 -22.03 -0.72 2.23
CA LEU A 593 -22.82 -1.81 2.80
C LEU A 593 -21.93 -2.75 3.64
N GLN A 594 -20.77 -3.16 3.11
CA GLN A 594 -19.82 -3.99 3.85
C GLN A 594 -19.32 -3.30 5.13
N HIS A 595 -19.01 -1.99 5.06
CA HIS A 595 -18.52 -1.24 6.21
C HIS A 595 -19.59 -1.01 7.29
N PHE A 596 -20.83 -0.70 6.90
CA PHE A 596 -21.93 -0.54 7.86
C PHE A 596 -22.32 -1.87 8.52
N LYS A 597 -22.29 -2.99 7.78
CA LYS A 597 -22.43 -4.32 8.39
C LYS A 597 -21.33 -4.59 9.42
N ALA A 598 -20.08 -4.24 9.12
CA ALA A 598 -18.97 -4.37 10.07
C ALA A 598 -19.12 -3.46 11.31
N LEU A 599 -19.84 -2.34 11.18
CA LEU A 599 -20.18 -1.45 12.29
C LEU A 599 -21.34 -1.95 13.17
N GLY A 600 -21.99 -3.06 12.78
CA GLY A 600 -23.08 -3.67 13.54
C GLY A 600 -24.46 -3.08 13.29
N PHE A 601 -24.67 -2.41 12.15
CA PHE A 601 -26.01 -2.02 11.71
C PHE A 601 -26.85 -3.27 11.40
N ALA A 602 -28.12 -3.26 11.79
CA ALA A 602 -29.05 -4.36 11.56
C ALA A 602 -29.40 -4.45 10.08
N GLU A 603 -29.60 -5.67 9.55
CA GLU A 603 -29.90 -5.86 8.11
C GLU A 603 -31.19 -5.15 7.66
N GLU A 604 -32.09 -4.89 8.60
CA GLU A 604 -33.37 -4.19 8.40
C GLU A 604 -33.24 -2.66 8.50
N ASP A 605 -32.06 -2.11 8.86
CA ASP A 605 -31.88 -0.66 8.94
C ASP A 605 -32.06 -0.04 7.55
N ASP A 606 -32.88 1.03 7.47
CA ASP A 606 -33.23 1.74 6.23
C ASP A 606 -32.01 2.10 5.37
N VAL A 607 -30.87 2.39 6.02
CA VAL A 607 -29.63 2.73 5.32
C VAL A 607 -28.96 1.52 4.68
N LEU A 608 -29.02 0.34 5.29
CA LEU A 608 -28.54 -0.88 4.63
C LEU A 608 -29.45 -1.25 3.45
N LEU A 609 -30.78 -1.10 3.60
CA LEU A 609 -31.74 -1.32 2.52
C LEU A 609 -31.48 -0.37 1.34
N LEU A 610 -31.29 0.92 1.60
CA LEU A 610 -30.96 1.93 0.57
C LEU A 610 -29.64 1.61 -0.15
N LEU A 611 -28.61 1.21 0.60
CA LEU A 611 -27.31 0.82 0.02
C LEU A 611 -27.43 -0.48 -0.78
N HIS A 612 -28.27 -1.41 -0.34
CA HIS A 612 -28.52 -2.67 -1.04
C HIS A 612 -29.22 -2.42 -2.38
N GLU A 613 -30.28 -1.62 -2.38
CA GLU A 613 -31.00 -1.20 -3.60
C GLU A 613 -30.05 -0.52 -4.60
N LYS A 614 -29.23 0.43 -4.11
CA LYS A 614 -28.23 1.10 -4.95
C LYS A 614 -27.15 0.17 -5.49
N ALA A 615 -26.69 -0.79 -4.69
CA ALA A 615 -25.70 -1.78 -5.13
C ALA A 615 -26.29 -2.71 -6.21
N GLN A 616 -27.58 -3.09 -6.09
CA GLN A 616 -28.29 -3.90 -7.07
C GLN A 616 -28.54 -3.17 -8.40
N ALA A 617 -28.64 -1.84 -8.39
CA ALA A 617 -28.83 -1.05 -9.62
C ALA A 617 -27.70 -1.19 -10.66
N LEU A 618 -26.51 -1.69 -10.29
CA LEU A 618 -25.43 -2.03 -11.24
C LEU A 618 -25.66 -3.36 -11.98
N GLN A 619 -26.64 -4.16 -11.56
CA GLN A 619 -26.94 -5.47 -12.11
C GLN A 619 -28.27 -5.50 -12.88
N PRO A 620 -28.54 -4.61 -13.85
CA PRO A 620 -29.79 -4.65 -14.60
C PRO A 620 -29.96 -5.95 -15.44
N ASP A 621 -28.87 -6.71 -15.69
CA ASP A 621 -28.90 -7.95 -16.47
C ASP A 621 -28.73 -9.25 -15.64
N ALA A 622 -28.63 -9.15 -14.31
CA ALA A 622 -28.43 -10.34 -13.47
C ALA A 622 -29.62 -11.32 -13.41
N PRO A 623 -30.92 -10.98 -13.58
CA PRO A 623 -31.95 -12.02 -13.57
C PRO A 623 -31.79 -12.99 -14.76
N ALA A 624 -31.28 -12.53 -15.91
CA ALA A 624 -30.97 -13.40 -17.05
C ALA A 624 -29.70 -14.25 -16.81
N ALA A 625 -28.67 -13.68 -16.19
CA ALA A 625 -27.45 -14.42 -15.85
C ALA A 625 -27.67 -15.43 -14.71
N ALA A 626 -28.47 -15.07 -13.69
CA ALA A 626 -28.87 -15.94 -12.59
C ALA A 626 -29.77 -17.08 -13.09
N ALA A 627 -30.71 -16.79 -14.00
CA ALA A 627 -31.50 -17.81 -14.69
C ALA A 627 -30.63 -18.71 -15.58
N ALA A 628 -29.61 -18.17 -16.25
CA ALA A 628 -28.66 -18.96 -17.03
C ALA A 628 -27.76 -19.83 -16.16
N THR A 629 -27.30 -19.35 -14.99
CA THR A 629 -26.55 -20.17 -14.02
C THR A 629 -27.42 -21.19 -13.31
N ALA A 630 -28.69 -20.88 -13.02
CA ALA A 630 -29.65 -21.83 -12.47
C ALA A 630 -30.02 -22.91 -13.50
N ALA A 631 -30.18 -22.53 -14.78
CA ALA A 631 -30.37 -23.47 -15.88
C ALA A 631 -29.12 -24.33 -16.14
N ALA A 632 -27.91 -23.77 -16.01
CA ALA A 632 -26.66 -24.52 -16.11
C ALA A 632 -26.44 -25.45 -14.90
N ALA A 633 -26.81 -25.03 -13.69
CA ALA A 633 -26.77 -25.88 -12.49
C ALA A 633 -27.82 -27.00 -12.54
N ALA A 634 -29.01 -26.73 -13.08
CA ALA A 634 -30.04 -27.75 -13.34
C ALA A 634 -29.60 -28.74 -14.43
N ALA A 635 -28.90 -28.27 -15.47
CA ALA A 635 -28.32 -29.13 -16.51
C ALA A 635 -27.14 -29.98 -15.97
N ALA A 636 -26.33 -29.45 -15.06
CA ALA A 636 -25.26 -30.19 -14.39
C ALA A 636 -25.82 -31.24 -13.41
N ALA A 637 -26.90 -30.93 -12.70
CA ALA A 637 -27.60 -31.88 -11.83
C ALA A 637 -28.27 -33.02 -12.63
N ALA A 638 -28.73 -32.75 -13.86
CA ALA A 638 -29.28 -33.78 -14.75
C ALA A 638 -28.20 -34.73 -15.32
N TYR A 639 -26.92 -34.35 -15.30
CA TYR A 639 -25.80 -35.18 -15.79
C TYR A 639 -25.10 -35.98 -14.68
N GLY A 640 -25.32 -35.66 -13.40
CA GLY A 640 -24.68 -36.33 -12.26
C GLY A 640 -25.44 -37.51 -11.66
N GLY A 641 -26.63 -37.82 -12.18
CA GLY A 641 -27.49 -38.89 -11.67
C GLY A 641 -27.16 -40.28 -12.22
N ALA A 642 -25.91 -40.73 -12.13
CA ALA A 642 -25.55 -42.13 -12.34
C ALA A 642 -24.23 -42.48 -11.64
N GLY A 643 -24.31 -43.17 -10.50
CA GLY A 643 -23.25 -44.10 -10.08
C GLY A 643 -22.66 -43.91 -8.68
N CYS A 644 -23.01 -44.88 -7.83
CA CYS A 644 -22.21 -45.52 -6.78
C CYS A 644 -21.90 -44.81 -5.44
N GLU A 645 -22.27 -45.55 -4.41
CA GLU A 645 -22.12 -45.37 -2.97
C GLU A 645 -20.69 -45.63 -2.44
N ASP A 646 -20.52 -45.21 -1.18
CA ASP A 646 -19.54 -45.64 -0.17
C ASP A 646 -18.05 -45.26 -0.30
N THR A 647 -17.60 -44.34 0.58
CA THR A 647 -16.52 -44.63 1.57
C THR A 647 -16.25 -43.46 2.56
N THR A 648 -16.51 -43.78 3.83
CA THR A 648 -15.80 -43.49 5.11
C THR A 648 -14.84 -42.29 5.34
N GLU A 649 -14.92 -41.83 6.60
CA GLU A 649 -14.36 -40.68 7.32
C GLU A 649 -12.83 -40.60 7.46
N PHE A 650 -12.27 -39.37 7.40
CA PHE A 650 -11.08 -38.92 8.16
C PHE A 650 -11.12 -37.37 8.36
N PRO A 651 -10.58 -36.80 9.47
CA PRO A 651 -10.82 -35.41 9.89
C PRO A 651 -9.77 -34.42 9.35
N PRO A 652 -10.05 -33.09 9.35
CA PRO A 652 -9.13 -32.10 8.81
C PRO A 652 -8.10 -31.63 9.84
N THR A 653 -6.81 -31.75 9.50
CA THR A 653 -5.73 -30.98 10.12
C THR A 653 -5.72 -29.56 9.57
N ALA A 654 -5.65 -28.60 10.48
CA ALA A 654 -5.56 -27.17 10.21
C ALA A 654 -4.19 -26.79 9.63
N ASP A 655 -4.18 -26.37 8.37
CA ASP A 655 -3.19 -25.43 7.83
C ASP A 655 -3.67 -24.93 6.46
N LYS A 656 -4.37 -23.78 6.46
CA LYS A 656 -4.69 -22.98 5.27
C LYS A 656 -5.19 -21.59 5.69
N LEU A 657 -4.27 -20.76 6.13
CA LEU A 657 -4.44 -19.30 6.18
C LEU A 657 -3.34 -18.66 5.34
N LEU A 658 -3.45 -18.78 4.01
CA LEU A 658 -2.63 -18.05 3.06
C LEU A 658 -3.51 -17.42 1.97
N LEU A 659 -3.56 -16.08 2.03
CA LEU A 659 -3.69 -15.13 0.92
C LEU A 659 -4.88 -15.30 -0.04
N LEU A 660 -6.03 -14.75 0.35
CA LEU A 660 -7.03 -14.27 -0.61
C LEU A 660 -6.67 -12.84 -1.05
N TYR A 661 -5.86 -12.74 -2.10
CA TYR A 661 -5.86 -11.60 -3.02
C TYR A 661 -6.46 -12.09 -4.34
N PRO A 662 -7.51 -11.45 -4.89
CA PRO A 662 -7.97 -11.81 -6.22
C PRO A 662 -6.91 -11.42 -7.27
N PRO A 663 -6.58 -12.29 -8.24
CA PRO A 663 -5.72 -11.91 -9.35
C PRO A 663 -6.41 -10.85 -10.21
N ALA A 664 -5.65 -9.84 -10.65
CA ALA A 664 -6.12 -8.86 -11.61
C ALA A 664 -6.42 -9.55 -12.96
N ALA A 665 -7.69 -9.61 -13.34
CA ALA A 665 -8.12 -10.13 -14.63
C ALA A 665 -7.67 -9.17 -15.74
N GLY A 666 -6.58 -9.52 -16.43
CA GLY A 666 -6.19 -8.90 -17.69
C GLY A 666 -6.93 -9.58 -18.84
N GLY A 667 -7.98 -8.96 -19.37
CA GLY A 667 -8.64 -9.40 -20.59
C GLY A 667 -7.82 -8.99 -21.82
N SER A 668 -7.30 -9.95 -22.56
CA SER A 668 -6.88 -9.74 -23.95
C SER A 668 -8.07 -9.98 -24.87
N ARG A 669 -8.47 -8.97 -25.65
CA ARG A 669 -9.21 -9.19 -26.89
C ARG A 669 -8.20 -9.22 -28.02
N THR A 670 -8.20 -10.31 -28.77
CA THR A 670 -7.76 -10.36 -30.18
C THR A 670 -8.67 -9.48 -31.02
#